data_AF-A0A9P9W909-F1
#
_entry.id   AF-A0A9P9W909-F1
#
_cell.length_a   1.000
_cell.length_b   1.000
_cell.length_c   1.000
_cell.angle_alpha   90.00
_cell.angle_beta   90.00
_cell.angle_gamma   90.00
#
_symmetry.space_group_name_H-M   'P 1'
#
loop_
_entity.id
_entity.type
_entity.pdbx_description
1 polymer ?
#
loop_
_entity_poly.entity_id
_entity_poly.type
_entity_poly.pdbx_seq_one_letter_code
_entity_poly.pdbx_strand_id
1 'polypeptide(L)'
;MDPFSFVTSESLDYPLSVRIINLEGEEAPQKASELLQRPDLRHIGSNTSVHSDLYVTAQVWAGSKPLTVPVQTSYKPFKNERSWNEWLDIPIPYKSLPLNSRLAITIWDVSPIGGRQAQGHAIPFGGTTLPLFDKESQVQKGRLKCAVHRHQLADGHDDTTTPSASPKRRTGSKKIETIVDKEAEELERMDKLFKKYEMNEIPKVEWLDQMVWRLSEKRGAAATRNSIKSLQRQASLRQENGTEADDGADGKDETRTQPGPSRFTLTIELPRFDFPIVFTDHEYPPPPISSVQHLSASQSHFDLKPPPEVQLGPGINGTKDGGSRVVRIYDPEVAARDNPAEAKHRRLVRSQHRHGTLDKDLKPNAKVRDELNVIMAYSPTHSLTPEEKDLVWKFRYHLTKDKRAMTKFVKSVNWQDQSESKQAIQVMAKWTEIDVDDALELLGPTFDAPAVRSYSVDRLQKADDNELQLYLLQLVQALKFEPVPTDPNEPTTEASSLAMFLISRAVQNFTLATYLYWYLVVEYDDKSPEQGQEVRTMYAKVLHDFMVELENQPGGSEVRKTLLRQAELITVLSKISGEVKNASETTSQKIERVKRFLADPKNELLTIDPPVPLPLDPSVIVVGVIPEETRVFKSSLSPIMVTFKTESGGKYPMLFKTGDDLRQDQLVIQIITLMDQLLQKENLDLKLSPYKILATSTTAGASQFVPSQTFAAISSKYGSNPAIGYLKQHNPDSRAYQGVRKETLETFVKSCAGYCVITYILGVGDRHLENLLLAPDGHFFHADFGFILGRDPKPFAPALKLSKEMVDAMGGFSPPSELYLQFKQYCFLAFTALRKSSNLILNLFSLMVHANIPDIKIEPDKAVFKVKDRFHLDLNEEDAIRLLEGIMEDSLTGFMPVMIDRLHAFTQALRT
;
A
#
# COMPACT_ATOMS: atom_id res chain seq x y z
N MET A 1 -1.25 -19.05 47.09
CA MET A 1 -0.05 -18.45 46.48
C MET A 1 -0.20 -16.96 46.68
N ASP A 2 0.72 -16.32 47.41
CA ASP A 2 0.74 -14.86 47.46
C ASP A 2 1.10 -14.32 46.07
N PRO A 3 0.45 -13.24 45.59
CA PRO A 3 0.75 -12.66 44.30
C PRO A 3 2.18 -12.12 44.29
N PHE A 4 3.01 -12.62 43.37
CA PHE A 4 4.36 -12.08 43.13
C PHE A 4 4.26 -10.93 42.14
N SER A 5 4.59 -9.71 42.56
CA SER A 5 4.58 -8.51 41.71
C SER A 5 6.02 -8.16 41.32
N PHE A 6 6.25 -7.87 40.03
CA PHE A 6 7.52 -7.42 39.49
C PHE A 6 7.29 -6.30 38.45
N VAL A 7 8.35 -5.55 38.12
CA VAL A 7 8.34 -4.49 37.10
C VAL A 7 9.36 -4.84 36.02
N THR A 8 9.07 -4.51 34.77
CA THR A 8 9.97 -4.76 33.64
C THR A 8 11.02 -3.67 33.51
N SER A 9 12.22 -4.01 33.04
CA SER A 9 13.30 -3.03 32.83
C SER A 9 12.91 -1.94 31.83
N GLU A 10 12.10 -2.27 30.80
CA GLU A 10 11.58 -1.32 29.82
C GLU A 10 10.75 -0.20 30.46
N SER A 11 10.04 -0.51 31.53
CA SER A 11 9.20 0.45 32.26
C SER A 11 10.00 1.41 33.15
N LEU A 12 11.31 1.20 33.30
CA LEU A 12 12.16 1.94 34.24
C LEU A 12 12.95 3.05 33.54
N ASP A 13 12.34 4.23 33.43
CA ASP A 13 12.95 5.43 32.82
C ASP A 13 13.78 6.28 33.80
N TYR A 14 14.60 5.62 34.61
CA TYR A 14 15.53 6.27 35.55
C TYR A 14 16.98 6.03 35.09
N PRO A 15 17.90 6.99 35.29
CA PRO A 15 19.32 6.77 35.04
C PRO A 15 19.86 5.68 35.97
N LEU A 16 20.83 4.91 35.46
CA LEU A 16 21.59 3.99 36.30
C LEU A 16 22.48 4.80 37.26
N SER A 17 22.29 4.59 38.56
CA SER A 17 23.10 5.24 39.59
C SER A 17 23.85 4.20 40.42
N VAL A 18 25.06 4.53 40.89
CA VAL A 18 25.82 3.71 41.82
C VAL A 18 26.46 4.58 42.90
N ARG A 19 26.32 4.17 44.16
CA ARG A 19 26.98 4.83 45.28
C ARG A 19 28.31 4.17 45.60
N ILE A 20 29.38 4.95 45.60
CA ILE A 20 30.71 4.50 46.04
C ILE A 20 30.84 4.82 47.54
N ILE A 21 30.91 3.79 48.40
CA ILE A 21 30.85 3.96 49.87
C ILE A 21 32.25 4.08 50.47
N ASN A 22 32.99 2.97 50.52
CA ASN A 22 34.32 2.90 51.14
C ASN A 22 35.19 1.82 50.48
N LEU A 23 36.51 1.95 50.66
CA LEU A 23 37.49 0.94 50.29
C LEU A 23 38.17 0.41 51.55
N GLU A 24 38.02 -0.89 51.77
CA GLU A 24 38.60 -1.62 52.90
C GLU A 24 39.74 -2.51 52.43
N GLY A 25 40.82 -2.58 53.23
CA GLY A 25 41.98 -3.41 52.95
C GLY A 25 43.26 -2.71 53.41
N GLU A 26 44.23 -3.49 53.84
CA GLU A 26 45.56 -3.02 54.23
C GLU A 26 46.62 -3.78 53.43
N GLU A 27 47.67 -3.06 53.07
CA GLU A 27 48.83 -3.58 52.34
C GLU A 27 50.08 -3.26 53.15
N ALA A 28 51.04 -4.20 53.19
CA ALA A 28 52.29 -3.96 53.88
C ALA A 28 53.05 -2.81 53.19
N PRO A 29 53.65 -1.88 53.95
CA PRO A 29 54.42 -0.79 53.37
C PRO A 29 55.60 -1.35 52.55
N GLN A 30 55.90 -0.69 51.44
CA GLN A 30 57.01 -1.05 50.57
C GLN A 30 58.33 -1.00 51.35
N LYS A 31 59.21 -1.99 51.14
CA LYS A 31 60.51 -2.05 51.83
C LYS A 31 61.37 -0.85 51.42
N ALA A 32 62.12 -0.28 52.36
CA ALA A 32 63.02 0.84 52.08
C ALA A 32 64.05 0.54 50.97
N SER A 33 64.51 -0.72 50.88
CA SER A 33 65.41 -1.19 49.82
C SER A 33 64.76 -1.17 48.42
N GLU A 34 63.46 -1.45 48.34
CA GLU A 34 62.70 -1.42 47.09
C GLU A 34 62.43 0.02 46.62
N LEU A 35 62.11 0.92 47.57
CA LEU A 35 61.98 2.36 47.31
C LEU A 35 63.32 3.05 46.96
N LEU A 36 64.46 2.41 47.23
CA LEU A 36 65.79 2.87 46.80
C LEU A 36 66.09 2.42 45.37
N GLN A 37 65.74 1.19 45.00
CA GLN A 37 65.90 0.67 43.64
C GLN A 37 64.92 1.30 42.64
N ARG A 38 63.71 1.63 43.12
CA ARG A 38 62.63 2.22 42.33
C ARG A 38 62.12 3.53 42.97
N PRO A 39 62.82 4.65 42.76
CA PRO A 39 62.43 5.94 43.33
C PRO A 39 61.08 6.44 42.78
N ASP A 40 60.66 5.97 41.61
CA ASP A 40 59.35 6.25 41.00
C ASP A 40 58.18 5.84 41.91
N LEU A 41 58.33 4.75 42.68
CA LEU A 41 57.29 4.26 43.58
C LEU A 41 57.01 5.20 44.76
N ARG A 42 57.94 6.10 45.11
CA ARG A 42 57.74 7.11 46.17
C ARG A 42 56.75 8.21 45.78
N HIS A 43 56.55 8.41 44.48
CA HIS A 43 55.63 9.39 43.95
C HIS A 43 54.19 8.85 43.79
N ILE A 44 53.92 7.65 44.29
CA ILE A 44 52.59 7.04 44.31
C ILE A 44 52.05 7.17 45.73
N GLY A 45 50.91 7.84 45.91
CA GLY A 45 50.36 8.15 47.22
C GLY A 45 50.15 6.89 48.06
N SER A 46 49.55 5.85 47.49
CA SER A 46 49.22 4.61 48.22
C SER A 46 50.43 3.81 48.72
N ASN A 47 51.62 4.05 48.16
CA ASN A 47 52.85 3.42 48.63
C ASN A 47 53.46 4.13 49.84
N THR A 48 53.12 5.41 50.06
CA THR A 48 53.66 6.24 51.14
C THR A 48 52.68 6.41 52.30
N SER A 49 51.38 6.42 52.01
CA SER A 49 50.30 6.56 53.00
C SER A 49 49.20 5.54 52.78
N VAL A 50 48.79 4.87 53.86
CA VAL A 50 47.62 3.96 53.88
C VAL A 50 46.32 4.69 53.58
N HIS A 51 46.26 6.00 53.81
CA HIS A 51 45.11 6.86 53.52
C HIS A 51 45.42 7.86 52.40
N SER A 52 46.20 7.45 51.41
CA SER A 52 46.44 8.25 50.20
C SER A 52 45.14 8.65 49.50
N ASP A 53 45.13 9.83 48.88
CA ASP A 53 44.00 10.32 48.09
C ASP A 53 43.79 9.44 46.85
N LEU A 54 42.55 8.98 46.66
CA LEU A 54 42.15 8.13 45.55
C LEU A 54 40.85 8.68 44.97
N TYR A 55 40.60 8.45 43.68
CA TYR A 55 39.31 8.70 43.05
C TYR A 55 38.85 7.48 42.27
N VAL A 56 37.54 7.38 42.01
CA VAL A 56 36.93 6.22 41.36
C VAL A 56 36.26 6.65 40.07
N THR A 57 36.40 5.85 39.02
CA THR A 57 35.62 5.98 37.79
C THR A 57 34.73 4.76 37.58
N ALA A 58 33.48 4.97 37.20
CA ALA A 58 32.51 3.93 36.87
C ALA A 58 32.02 4.07 35.43
N GLN A 59 31.93 2.95 34.70
CA GLN A 59 31.50 2.92 33.31
C GLN A 59 30.69 1.65 33.01
N VAL A 60 29.67 1.76 32.17
CA VAL A 60 28.86 0.61 31.75
C VAL A 60 29.40 0.02 30.46
N TRP A 61 29.45 -1.30 30.43
CA TRP A 61 29.89 -2.12 29.31
C TRP A 61 28.83 -3.17 28.98
N ALA A 62 28.68 -3.50 27.70
CA ALA A 62 27.88 -4.64 27.25
C ALA A 62 28.48 -5.22 25.97
N GLY A 63 28.48 -6.55 25.82
CA GLY A 63 29.10 -7.22 24.68
C GLY A 63 30.58 -6.88 24.54
N SER A 64 31.27 -6.72 25.67
CA SER A 64 32.67 -6.30 25.74
C SER A 64 32.99 -4.95 25.06
N LYS A 65 32.01 -4.05 24.96
CA LYS A 65 32.19 -2.67 24.50
C LYS A 65 31.63 -1.67 25.52
N PRO A 66 32.26 -0.49 25.70
CA PRO A 66 31.72 0.54 26.57
C PRO A 66 30.44 1.13 25.98
N LEU A 67 29.37 1.20 26.77
CA LEU A 67 28.09 1.82 26.39
C LEU A 67 28.02 3.31 26.74
N THR A 68 28.77 3.75 27.75
CA THR A 68 28.75 5.13 28.25
C THR A 68 30.15 5.71 28.35
N VAL A 69 30.24 7.03 28.52
CA VAL A 69 31.46 7.67 29.01
C VAL A 69 31.67 7.32 30.50
N PRO A 70 32.93 7.25 31.00
CA PRO A 70 33.20 7.01 32.41
C PRO A 70 32.80 8.22 33.26
N VAL A 71 32.14 7.97 34.39
CA VAL A 71 31.76 8.98 35.39
C VAL A 71 32.70 8.85 36.59
N GLN A 72 33.17 9.97 37.14
CA GLN A 72 34.16 9.99 38.22
C GLN A 72 33.59 10.55 39.53
N THR A 73 34.11 10.07 40.65
CA THR A 73 33.88 10.68 41.97
C THR A 73 34.58 12.02 42.11
N SER A 74 34.04 12.88 42.96
CA SER A 74 34.73 14.07 43.44
C SER A 74 36.08 13.74 44.10
N TYR A 75 37.05 14.64 43.97
CA TYR A 75 38.32 14.52 44.66
C TYR A 75 38.13 14.81 46.16
N LYS A 76 38.61 13.92 47.03
CA LYS A 76 38.49 14.03 48.48
C LYS A 76 39.74 13.49 49.17
N PRO A 77 40.37 14.26 50.08
CA PRO A 77 41.52 13.77 50.83
C PRO A 77 41.10 12.84 51.99
N PHE A 78 41.82 11.74 52.17
CA PHE A 78 41.52 10.77 53.24
C PHE A 78 42.43 10.98 54.45
N LYS A 79 41.84 11.12 55.65
CA LYS A 79 42.59 11.29 56.90
C LYS A 79 42.70 9.99 57.71
N ASN A 80 41.55 9.36 57.98
CA ASN A 80 41.43 8.19 58.84
C ASN A 80 40.82 6.97 58.13
N GLU A 81 39.98 7.19 57.11
CA GLU A 81 39.30 6.14 56.37
C GLU A 81 39.13 6.54 54.89
N ARG A 82 39.16 5.55 53.99
CA ARG A 82 38.93 5.74 52.55
C ARG A 82 37.43 5.65 52.24
N SER A 83 36.69 6.72 52.55
CA SER A 83 35.24 6.79 52.32
C SER A 83 34.82 7.97 51.44
N TRP A 84 34.20 7.67 50.30
CA TRP A 84 33.60 8.63 49.38
C TRP A 84 32.17 8.99 49.81
N ASN A 85 31.32 7.96 49.97
CA ASN A 85 29.87 8.09 50.21
C ASN A 85 29.12 8.92 49.14
N GLU A 86 29.54 8.79 47.88
CA GLU A 86 29.08 9.60 46.74
C GLU A 86 28.26 8.77 45.76
N TRP A 87 27.12 9.32 45.31
CA TRP A 87 26.32 8.75 44.22
C TRP A 87 26.84 9.24 42.87
N LEU A 88 27.04 8.32 41.93
CA LEU A 88 27.40 8.59 40.55
C LEU A 88 26.22 8.23 39.65
N ASP A 89 25.69 9.23 38.94
CA ASP A 89 24.68 9.04 37.92
C ASP A 89 25.34 8.77 36.57
N ILE A 90 25.10 7.58 36.03
CA ILE A 90 25.64 7.14 34.75
C ILE A 90 24.66 7.54 33.65
N PRO A 91 25.13 8.12 32.52
CA PRO A 91 24.26 8.68 31.48
C PRO A 91 23.64 7.59 30.58
N ILE A 92 22.95 6.63 31.19
CA ILE A 92 22.17 5.59 30.52
C ILE A 92 20.99 5.20 31.42
N PRO A 93 19.75 5.17 30.90
CA PRO A 93 18.60 4.73 31.68
C PRO A 93 18.54 3.21 31.77
N TYR A 94 17.91 2.68 32.83
CA TYR A 94 17.74 1.23 33.02
C TYR A 94 17.03 0.54 31.84
N LYS A 95 16.05 1.21 31.20
CA LYS A 95 15.34 0.69 30.01
C LYS A 95 16.22 0.40 28.79
N SER A 96 17.41 1.00 28.72
CA SER A 96 18.34 0.85 27.60
C SER A 96 19.47 -0.13 27.87
N LEU A 97 19.51 -0.77 29.05
CA LEU A 97 20.56 -1.71 29.43
C LEU A 97 20.29 -3.11 28.85
N PRO A 98 21.18 -3.66 28.01
CA PRO A 98 21.13 -5.07 27.62
C PRO A 98 21.32 -6.01 28.83
N LEU A 99 20.82 -7.24 28.75
CA LEU A 99 20.94 -8.23 29.82
C LEU A 99 22.39 -8.51 30.26
N ASN A 100 23.35 -8.48 29.34
CA ASN A 100 24.77 -8.68 29.63
C ASN A 100 25.50 -7.41 30.09
N SER A 101 24.78 -6.38 30.53
CA SER A 101 25.39 -5.14 31.02
C SER A 101 26.21 -5.36 32.29
N ARG A 102 27.39 -4.76 32.31
CA ARG A 102 28.38 -4.82 33.39
C ARG A 102 28.82 -3.42 33.77
N LEU A 103 28.99 -3.19 35.07
CA LEU A 103 29.54 -1.99 35.65
C LEU A 103 31.02 -2.19 35.95
N ALA A 104 31.89 -1.57 35.17
CA ALA A 104 33.32 -1.54 35.38
C ALA A 104 33.68 -0.35 36.28
N ILE A 105 34.30 -0.63 37.43
CA ILE A 105 34.70 0.37 38.43
C ILE A 105 36.21 0.29 38.62
N THR A 106 36.91 1.38 38.31
CA THR A 106 38.36 1.51 38.45
C THR A 106 38.68 2.55 39.53
N ILE A 107 39.56 2.17 40.46
CA ILE A 107 40.10 3.04 41.51
C ILE A 107 41.46 3.53 41.05
N TRP A 108 41.66 4.84 41.12
CA TRP A 108 42.85 5.54 40.64
C TRP A 108 43.60 6.17 41.80
N ASP A 109 44.92 6.01 41.75
CA ASP A 109 45.90 6.78 42.50
C ASP A 109 46.48 7.88 41.60
N VAL A 110 47.07 8.91 42.19
CA VAL A 110 47.63 10.05 41.45
C VAL A 110 49.13 10.13 41.69
N SER A 111 49.89 10.24 40.61
CA SER A 111 51.34 10.43 40.66
C SER A 111 51.79 11.62 39.79
N PRO A 112 52.57 12.56 40.35
CA PRO A 112 53.04 13.74 39.62
C PRO A 112 53.99 13.39 38.46
N ILE A 113 54.64 12.23 38.50
CA ILE A 113 55.64 11.84 37.50
C ILE A 113 55.09 10.95 36.37
N GLY A 114 53.88 10.39 36.51
CA GLY A 114 53.28 9.47 35.53
C GLY A 114 54.12 8.22 35.24
N GLY A 115 53.87 7.12 35.94
CA GLY A 115 54.61 5.86 35.79
C GLY A 115 54.33 5.09 34.49
N ARG A 116 55.04 3.96 34.27
CA ARG A 116 54.89 3.10 33.06
C ARG A 116 53.49 2.56 32.80
N GLN A 117 52.65 2.46 33.84
CA GLN A 117 51.26 1.99 33.77
C GLN A 117 50.23 3.14 33.96
N ALA A 118 50.69 4.40 33.94
CA ALA A 118 49.83 5.56 34.18
C ALA A 118 49.09 6.00 32.92
N GLN A 119 47.85 6.45 33.08
CA GLN A 119 47.13 7.24 32.09
C GLN A 119 47.28 8.71 32.48
N GLY A 120 48.28 9.38 31.91
CA GLY A 120 48.70 10.71 32.37
C GLY A 120 49.25 10.66 33.79
N HIS A 121 48.58 11.33 34.73
CA HIS A 121 48.94 11.28 36.16
C HIS A 121 48.21 10.19 36.95
N ALA A 122 47.23 9.51 36.34
CA ALA A 122 46.41 8.51 37.01
C ALA A 122 47.05 7.13 36.92
N ILE A 123 47.24 6.45 38.06
CA ILE A 123 47.79 5.10 38.14
C ILE A 123 46.69 4.17 38.67
N PRO A 124 46.44 3.01 38.03
CA PRO A 124 45.44 2.08 38.52
C PRO A 124 45.82 1.56 39.91
N PHE A 125 45.01 1.92 40.91
CA PHE A 125 45.04 1.28 42.21
C PHE A 125 44.43 -0.12 42.09
N GLY A 126 43.29 -0.25 41.43
CA GLY A 126 42.70 -1.54 41.12
C GLY A 126 41.31 -1.44 40.49
N GLY A 127 40.85 -2.56 39.95
CA GLY A 127 39.62 -2.64 39.17
C GLY A 127 38.68 -3.72 39.69
N THR A 128 37.38 -3.51 39.48
CA THR A 128 36.35 -4.52 39.68
C THR A 128 35.25 -4.37 38.63
N THR A 129 34.72 -5.48 38.12
CA THR A 129 33.62 -5.54 37.17
C THR A 129 32.45 -6.31 37.76
N LEU A 130 31.30 -5.63 37.86
CA LEU A 130 30.06 -6.13 38.46
C LEU A 130 29.00 -6.34 37.37
N PRO A 131 28.40 -7.53 37.23
CA PRO A 131 27.22 -7.69 36.38
C PRO A 131 26.03 -6.92 36.96
N LEU A 132 25.32 -6.14 36.15
CA LEU A 132 24.16 -5.33 36.61
C LEU A 132 22.91 -6.18 36.85
N PHE A 133 22.78 -7.29 36.13
CA PHE A 133 21.73 -8.28 36.32
C PHE A 133 22.28 -9.53 37.03
N ASP A 134 21.49 -10.14 37.89
CA ASP A 134 21.83 -11.40 38.54
C ASP A 134 21.47 -12.63 37.67
N LYS A 135 21.58 -13.83 38.24
CA LYS A 135 21.30 -15.09 37.54
C LYS A 135 19.82 -15.31 37.20
N GLU A 136 18.94 -14.56 37.84
CA GLU A 136 17.49 -14.60 37.65
C GLU A 136 17.03 -13.45 36.74
N SER A 137 17.97 -12.78 36.06
CA SER A 137 17.73 -11.62 35.20
C SER A 137 17.10 -10.43 35.95
N GLN A 138 17.32 -10.34 37.26
CA GLN A 138 16.88 -9.22 38.08
C GLN A 138 18.00 -8.18 38.21
N VAL A 139 17.64 -6.90 38.22
CA VAL A 139 18.59 -5.81 38.49
C VAL A 139 19.13 -5.96 39.91
N GLN A 140 20.46 -5.97 40.06
CA GLN A 140 21.11 -6.01 41.37
C GLN A 140 20.79 -4.74 42.17
N LYS A 141 20.54 -4.90 43.47
CA LYS A 141 20.09 -3.83 44.37
C LYS A 141 20.79 -3.86 45.71
N GLY A 142 20.82 -2.71 46.38
CA GLY A 142 21.35 -2.55 47.74
C GLY A 142 22.88 -2.60 47.82
N ARG A 143 23.39 -2.83 49.03
CA ARG A 143 24.83 -2.79 49.32
C ARG A 143 25.53 -4.05 48.84
N LEU A 144 26.65 -3.88 48.14
CA LEU A 144 27.47 -4.95 47.57
C LEU A 144 28.95 -4.74 47.92
N LYS A 145 29.64 -5.82 48.25
CA LYS A 145 31.09 -5.85 48.48
C LYS A 145 31.78 -6.46 47.26
N CYS A 146 32.60 -5.67 46.58
CA CYS A 146 33.29 -6.03 45.36
C CYS A 146 34.79 -6.27 45.64
N ALA A 147 35.31 -7.42 45.24
CA ALA A 147 36.74 -7.71 45.31
C ALA A 147 37.51 -6.83 44.33
N VAL A 148 38.54 -6.12 44.82
CA VAL A 148 39.37 -5.23 43.99
C VAL A 148 40.63 -5.95 43.55
N HIS A 149 40.85 -5.99 42.24
CA HIS A 149 42.04 -6.58 41.62
C HIS A 149 43.13 -5.52 41.51
N ARG A 150 44.18 -5.65 42.33
CA ARG A 150 45.24 -4.65 42.46
C ARG A 150 46.00 -4.47 41.15
N HIS A 151 46.34 -3.21 40.86
CA HIS A 151 47.13 -2.79 39.68
C HIS A 151 46.52 -3.19 38.33
N GLN A 152 45.23 -3.53 38.29
CA GLN A 152 44.49 -3.84 37.07
C GLN A 152 43.37 -2.84 36.87
N LEU A 153 43.07 -2.50 35.62
CA LEU A 153 41.89 -1.72 35.26
C LEU A 153 40.66 -2.64 35.25
N ALA A 154 39.49 -2.10 35.59
CA ALA A 154 38.25 -2.82 35.34
C ALA A 154 38.03 -2.95 33.84
N ASP A 155 37.96 -4.17 33.33
CA ASP A 155 37.93 -4.45 31.90
C ASP A 155 36.52 -4.44 31.31
N GLY A 156 35.48 -4.65 32.12
CA GLY A 156 34.09 -4.60 31.67
C GLY A 156 33.69 -5.71 30.68
N HIS A 157 34.60 -6.63 30.37
CA HIS A 157 34.39 -7.71 29.42
C HIS A 157 33.44 -8.78 29.95
N ASP A 158 32.85 -9.54 29.03
CA ASP A 158 31.99 -10.69 29.38
C ASP A 158 32.80 -11.77 30.13
N ASP A 159 34.03 -12.03 29.66
CA ASP A 159 35.04 -12.87 30.32
C ASP A 159 35.98 -12.03 31.19
N THR A 160 35.42 -11.23 32.10
CA THR A 160 36.18 -10.29 32.93
C THR A 160 37.32 -10.96 33.71
N THR A 161 38.50 -10.35 33.60
CA THR A 161 39.70 -10.65 34.39
C THR A 161 39.65 -10.03 35.80
N THR A 162 38.70 -9.11 36.02
CA THR A 162 38.52 -8.38 37.28
C THR A 162 37.13 -8.60 37.92
N PRO A 163 36.67 -9.86 38.13
CA PRO A 163 35.33 -10.12 38.63
C PRO A 163 35.10 -9.55 40.04
N SER A 164 33.91 -8.97 40.28
CA SER A 164 33.52 -8.41 41.58
C SER A 164 33.34 -9.46 42.69
N ALA A 165 33.07 -10.71 42.33
CA ALA A 165 32.93 -11.80 43.28
C ALA A 165 34.30 -12.36 43.70
N SER A 166 34.49 -12.60 45.00
CA SER A 166 35.73 -13.22 45.50
C SER A 166 35.88 -14.67 45.01
N PRO A 167 37.08 -15.12 44.61
CA PRO A 167 37.29 -16.50 44.17
C PRO A 167 36.98 -17.49 45.32
N LYS A 168 36.02 -18.39 45.09
CA LYS A 168 35.71 -19.47 46.05
C LYS A 168 36.90 -20.43 46.13
N ARG A 169 37.40 -20.69 47.35
CA ARG A 169 38.40 -21.74 47.60
C ARG A 169 37.84 -23.08 47.08
N ARG A 170 38.60 -23.77 46.22
CA ARG A 170 38.28 -25.14 45.79
C ARG A 170 38.23 -26.03 47.04
N THR A 171 37.05 -26.56 47.34
CA THR A 171 36.81 -27.58 48.38
C THR A 171 37.53 -28.87 48.00
N GLY A 172 38.79 -29.01 48.39
CA GLY A 172 39.58 -30.19 48.06
C GLY A 172 40.87 -30.42 48.86
N SER A 173 41.43 -29.42 49.53
CA SER A 173 42.66 -29.60 50.32
C SER A 173 42.37 -29.76 51.82
N LYS A 174 42.46 -31.00 52.31
CA LYS A 174 42.49 -31.34 53.75
C LYS A 174 43.76 -30.79 54.41
N LYS A 175 43.68 -29.77 55.29
CA LYS A 175 44.24 -29.75 56.67
C LYS A 175 44.25 -28.35 57.34
N ILE A 176 44.00 -28.39 58.65
CA ILE A 176 44.18 -27.40 59.74
C ILE A 176 43.28 -26.15 59.64
N GLU A 177 42.12 -26.21 60.31
CA GLU A 177 41.32 -25.03 60.64
C GLU A 177 42.13 -24.09 61.54
N THR A 178 42.56 -22.96 61.00
CA THR A 178 43.10 -21.88 61.83
C THR A 178 41.95 -21.06 62.42
N ILE A 179 42.16 -20.45 63.60
CA ILE A 179 41.16 -19.58 64.26
C ILE A 179 40.67 -18.46 63.31
N VAL A 180 41.53 -18.04 62.38
CA VAL A 180 41.27 -16.99 61.38
C VAL A 180 40.22 -17.42 60.33
N ASP A 181 40.18 -18.71 59.93
CA ASP A 181 39.20 -19.20 58.96
C ASP A 181 37.77 -19.22 59.54
N LYS A 182 37.62 -19.56 60.83
CA LYS A 182 36.32 -19.52 61.54
C LYS A 182 35.78 -18.11 61.75
N GLU A 183 36.66 -17.15 62.06
CA GLU A 183 36.26 -15.74 62.19
C GLU A 183 35.81 -15.15 60.84
N ALA A 184 36.47 -15.52 59.74
CA ALA A 184 36.09 -15.07 58.40
C ALA A 184 34.75 -15.65 57.92
N GLU A 185 34.47 -16.93 58.16
CA GLU A 185 33.19 -17.57 57.81
C GLU A 185 32.02 -16.99 58.61
N GLU A 186 32.20 -16.73 59.91
CA GLU A 186 31.18 -16.08 60.73
C GLU A 186 30.92 -14.63 60.29
N LEU A 187 31.96 -13.91 59.84
CA LEU A 187 31.80 -12.55 59.31
C LEU A 187 31.05 -12.54 57.96
N GLU A 188 31.28 -13.53 57.09
CA GLU A 188 30.50 -13.73 55.86
C GLU A 188 29.03 -14.08 56.17
N ARG A 189 28.78 -14.91 57.18
CA ARG A 189 27.43 -15.22 57.65
C ARG A 189 26.71 -13.99 58.20
N MET A 190 27.39 -13.16 58.98
CA MET A 190 26.84 -11.90 59.50
C MET A 190 26.51 -10.93 58.36
N ASP A 191 27.36 -10.83 57.33
CA ASP A 191 27.11 -9.99 56.15
C ASP A 191 25.84 -10.40 55.39
N LYS A 192 25.61 -11.72 55.24
CA LYS A 192 24.35 -12.25 54.69
C LYS A 192 23.14 -11.88 55.53
N LEU A 193 23.26 -11.90 56.87
CA LEU A 193 22.18 -11.51 57.78
C LEU A 193 21.93 -9.99 57.76
N PHE A 194 22.97 -9.17 57.65
CA PHE A 194 22.81 -7.72 57.44
C PHE A 194 22.10 -7.43 56.14
N LYS A 195 22.43 -8.15 55.06
CA LYS A 195 21.71 -8.02 53.79
C LYS A 195 20.22 -8.34 53.94
N LYS A 196 19.86 -9.40 54.67
CA LYS A 196 18.46 -9.75 54.96
C LYS A 196 17.75 -8.70 55.84
N TYR A 197 18.44 -8.18 56.85
CA TYR A 197 17.94 -7.10 57.70
C TYR A 197 17.70 -5.82 56.90
N GLU A 198 18.63 -5.45 56.02
CA GLU A 198 18.49 -4.32 55.11
C GLU A 198 17.36 -4.52 54.08
N MET A 199 17.06 -5.76 53.70
CA MET A 199 15.94 -6.14 52.85
C MET A 199 14.59 -6.19 53.59
N ASN A 200 14.53 -5.77 54.87
CA ASN A 200 13.37 -5.87 55.75
C ASN A 200 12.84 -7.32 55.94
N GLU A 201 13.65 -8.34 55.66
CA GLU A 201 13.30 -9.74 55.96
C GLU A 201 13.46 -10.05 57.46
N ILE A 202 14.18 -9.19 58.19
CA ILE A 202 14.35 -9.27 59.64
C ILE A 202 13.70 -8.01 60.25
N PRO A 203 12.79 -8.15 61.24
CA PRO A 203 12.17 -7.01 61.91
C PRO A 203 13.19 -6.11 62.61
N LYS A 204 13.00 -4.79 62.52
CA LYS A 204 13.88 -3.79 63.15
C LYS A 204 13.53 -3.60 64.62
N VAL A 205 14.53 -3.65 65.49
CA VAL A 205 14.45 -3.42 66.94
C VAL A 205 15.58 -2.46 67.32
N GLU A 206 15.31 -1.15 67.30
CA GLU A 206 16.35 -0.10 67.29
C GLU A 206 17.42 -0.24 68.38
N TRP A 207 17.03 -0.53 69.62
CA TRP A 207 17.99 -0.66 70.73
C TRP A 207 18.91 -1.88 70.58
N LEU A 208 18.37 -2.99 70.04
CA LEU A 208 19.11 -4.24 69.85
C LEU A 208 20.01 -4.13 68.61
N ASP A 209 19.50 -3.52 67.54
CA ASP A 209 20.23 -3.29 66.30
C ASP A 209 21.46 -2.41 66.54
N GLN A 210 21.33 -1.32 67.30
CA GLN A 210 22.46 -0.47 67.69
C GLN A 210 23.53 -1.25 68.49
N MET A 211 23.12 -2.20 69.34
CA MET A 211 24.05 -3.02 70.10
C MET A 211 24.73 -4.06 69.20
N VAL A 212 23.99 -4.68 68.28
CA VAL A 212 24.51 -5.63 67.29
C VAL A 212 25.49 -4.96 66.33
N TRP A 213 25.21 -3.74 65.85
CA TRP A 213 26.12 -2.98 64.99
C TRP A 213 27.44 -2.68 65.69
N ARG A 214 27.41 -2.16 66.92
CA ARG A 214 28.63 -1.90 67.70
C ARG A 214 29.44 -3.17 67.98
N LEU A 215 28.78 -4.27 68.29
CA LEU A 215 29.44 -5.56 68.50
C LEU A 215 30.05 -6.10 67.21
N SER A 216 29.35 -5.94 66.08
CA SER A 216 29.82 -6.34 64.76
C SER A 216 31.04 -5.53 64.32
N GLU A 217 31.02 -4.20 64.47
CA GLU A 217 32.17 -3.33 64.21
C GLU A 217 33.37 -3.71 65.07
N LYS A 218 33.15 -3.93 66.37
CA LYS A 218 34.22 -4.34 67.30
C LYS A 218 34.81 -5.70 66.93
N ARG A 219 33.99 -6.64 66.46
CA ARG A 219 34.42 -7.97 66.01
C ARG A 219 35.15 -7.92 64.66
N GLY A 220 34.68 -7.10 63.72
CA GLY A 220 35.36 -6.85 62.45
C GLY A 220 36.74 -6.22 62.63
N ALA A 221 36.84 -5.19 63.48
CA ALA A 221 38.13 -4.57 63.81
C ALA A 221 39.11 -5.55 64.50
N ALA A 222 38.60 -6.46 65.34
CA ALA A 222 39.41 -7.50 65.97
C ALA A 222 39.92 -8.55 64.96
N ALA A 223 39.06 -9.01 64.04
CA ALA A 223 39.42 -9.98 63.01
C ALA A 223 40.52 -9.44 62.06
N THR A 224 40.40 -8.18 61.62
CA THR A 224 41.42 -7.51 60.80
C THR A 224 42.77 -7.43 61.54
N ARG A 225 42.75 -7.01 62.81
CA ARG A 225 43.96 -6.90 63.65
C ARG A 225 44.63 -8.27 63.90
N ASN A 226 43.85 -9.33 64.05
CA ASN A 226 44.35 -10.70 64.20
C ASN A 226 44.97 -11.24 62.91
N SER A 227 44.34 -10.94 61.75
CA SER A 227 44.86 -11.31 60.44
C SER A 227 46.22 -10.68 60.16
N ILE A 228 46.39 -9.39 60.45
CA ILE A 228 47.66 -8.65 60.31
C ILE A 228 48.77 -9.26 61.18
N LYS A 229 48.48 -9.57 62.45
CA LYS A 229 49.45 -10.25 63.33
C LYS A 229 49.86 -11.62 62.81
N SER A 230 48.93 -12.36 62.20
CA SER A 230 49.24 -13.69 61.63
C SER A 230 50.11 -13.60 60.36
N LEU A 231 49.87 -12.60 59.50
CA LEU A 231 50.66 -12.32 58.30
C LEU A 231 52.07 -11.83 58.65
N GLN A 232 52.20 -10.96 59.65
CA GLN A 232 53.51 -10.54 60.18
C GLN A 232 54.29 -11.72 60.76
N ARG A 233 53.61 -12.62 61.52
CA ARG A 233 54.23 -13.81 62.12
C ARG A 233 54.68 -14.82 61.06
N GLN A 234 53.91 -15.02 60.00
CA GLN A 234 54.31 -15.87 58.85
C GLN A 234 55.47 -15.27 58.06
N ALA A 235 55.53 -13.94 57.93
CA ALA A 235 56.63 -13.25 57.26
C ALA A 235 57.95 -13.36 58.06
N SER A 236 57.90 -13.26 59.39
CA SER A 236 59.08 -13.43 60.26
C SER A 236 59.57 -14.89 60.34
N LEU A 237 58.67 -15.88 60.37
CA LEU A 237 59.04 -17.30 60.37
C LEU A 237 59.71 -17.77 59.06
N ARG A 238 59.49 -17.06 57.95
CA ARG A 238 60.17 -17.35 56.66
C ARG A 238 61.57 -16.74 56.57
N GLN A 239 61.93 -15.82 57.46
CA GLN A 239 63.24 -15.17 57.49
C GLN A 239 64.28 -15.96 58.31
N GLU A 240 63.85 -16.82 59.24
CA GLU A 240 64.76 -17.62 60.08
C GLU A 240 65.23 -18.95 59.43
N ASN A 241 64.63 -19.40 58.33
CA ASN A 241 64.95 -20.69 57.68
C ASN A 241 65.80 -20.58 56.40
N GLY A 242 66.56 -19.48 56.22
CA GLY A 242 67.26 -19.17 54.97
C GLY A 242 68.78 -19.00 55.09
N THR A 243 69.49 -19.94 55.69
CA THR A 243 70.96 -20.05 55.58
C THR A 243 71.39 -21.52 55.73
N GLU A 244 71.68 -22.19 54.61
CA GLU A 244 72.85 -23.08 54.37
C GLU A 244 72.71 -23.84 53.02
N ALA A 245 73.79 -23.75 52.23
CA ALA A 245 74.26 -24.42 51.00
C ALA A 245 73.42 -25.49 50.26
N ASP A 246 73.39 -25.45 48.91
CA ASP A 246 74.39 -26.12 48.04
C ASP A 246 74.15 -25.84 46.54
N ASP A 247 75.23 -25.88 45.76
CA ASP A 247 75.41 -25.51 44.35
C ASP A 247 74.72 -26.46 43.34
N GLY A 248 74.23 -25.90 42.22
CA GLY A 248 73.81 -26.69 41.06
C GLY A 248 73.12 -25.89 39.95
N ALA A 249 73.81 -25.69 38.84
CA ALA A 249 73.44 -24.94 37.64
C ALA A 249 72.01 -25.14 37.08
N ASP A 250 71.32 -24.04 36.76
CA ASP A 250 71.04 -23.60 35.37
C ASP A 250 70.25 -22.29 35.34
N GLY A 251 70.64 -21.36 34.46
CA GLY A 251 70.01 -20.05 34.34
C GLY A 251 68.62 -20.11 33.69
N LYS A 252 67.60 -19.62 34.40
CA LYS A 252 66.34 -19.06 33.85
C LYS A 252 65.52 -18.35 34.95
N ASP A 253 65.23 -17.08 34.70
CA ASP A 253 64.24 -16.19 35.34
C ASP A 253 64.16 -16.13 36.87
N GLU A 254 64.75 -15.08 37.42
CA GLU A 254 64.49 -14.53 38.75
C GLU A 254 63.02 -14.06 38.88
N THR A 255 62.11 -14.99 39.18
CA THR A 255 60.79 -14.65 39.69
C THR A 255 60.86 -14.42 41.19
N ARG A 256 61.12 -13.16 41.55
CA ARG A 256 60.92 -12.57 42.89
C ARG A 256 59.63 -13.14 43.51
N THR A 257 59.78 -13.98 44.53
CA THR A 257 58.67 -14.65 45.22
C THR A 257 57.89 -13.61 46.04
N GLN A 258 56.75 -13.16 45.51
CA GLN A 258 55.94 -12.10 46.13
C GLN A 258 55.25 -12.58 47.43
N PRO A 259 55.08 -11.71 48.44
CA PRO A 259 54.20 -11.95 49.59
C PRO A 259 52.74 -12.14 49.13
N GLY A 260 51.92 -12.85 49.91
CA GLY A 260 50.53 -13.17 49.55
C GLY A 260 49.70 -11.93 49.17
N PRO A 261 48.69 -12.06 48.28
CA PRO A 261 48.03 -10.90 47.67
C PRO A 261 47.26 -10.07 48.71
N SER A 262 47.58 -8.78 48.80
CA SER A 262 46.81 -7.77 49.52
C SER A 262 45.36 -7.78 49.03
N ARG A 263 44.40 -8.16 49.89
CA ARG A 263 42.96 -8.21 49.53
C ARG A 263 42.28 -6.89 49.87
N PHE A 264 41.81 -6.20 48.84
CA PHE A 264 40.99 -5.00 48.97
C PHE A 264 39.55 -5.29 48.58
N THR A 265 38.61 -4.68 49.30
CA THR A 265 37.16 -4.79 49.05
C THR A 265 36.57 -3.40 48.94
N LEU A 266 35.92 -3.12 47.81
CA LEU A 266 35.17 -1.88 47.59
C LEU A 266 33.70 -2.13 47.95
N THR A 267 33.16 -1.34 48.87
CA THR A 267 31.72 -1.36 49.16
C THR A 267 31.02 -0.35 48.27
N ILE A 268 30.00 -0.80 47.55
CA ILE A 268 29.13 0.03 46.72
C ILE A 268 27.66 -0.19 47.13
N GLU A 269 26.78 0.71 46.72
CA GLU A 269 25.34 0.58 46.89
C GLU A 269 24.61 0.91 45.59
N LEU A 270 23.74 0.00 45.15
CA LEU A 270 22.85 0.20 44.02
C LEU A 270 21.45 0.63 44.51
N PRO A 271 20.68 1.39 43.72
CA PRO A 271 19.33 1.81 44.07
C PRO A 271 18.44 0.64 44.46
N ARG A 272 17.50 0.90 45.37
CA ARG A 272 16.51 -0.07 45.82
C ARG A 272 15.17 0.29 45.20
N PHE A 273 14.47 -0.72 44.70
CA PHE A 273 13.12 -0.60 44.16
C PHE A 273 12.16 -1.40 45.04
N ASP A 274 10.94 -0.88 45.19
CA ASP A 274 9.88 -1.53 45.98
C ASP A 274 9.49 -2.90 45.39
N PHE A 275 9.60 -3.04 44.07
CA PHE A 275 9.37 -4.28 43.33
C PHE A 275 10.67 -4.79 42.68
N PRO A 276 10.86 -6.11 42.51
CA PRO A 276 11.95 -6.65 41.70
C PRO A 276 11.82 -6.16 40.25
N ILE A 277 12.94 -5.68 39.70
CA ILE A 277 13.03 -5.24 38.30
C ILE A 277 13.60 -6.39 37.49
N VAL A 278 12.83 -6.93 36.55
CA VAL A 278 13.21 -8.05 35.69
C VAL A 278 13.52 -7.54 34.29
N PHE A 279 14.60 -8.02 33.68
CA PHE A 279 14.94 -7.68 32.31
C PHE A 279 13.85 -8.12 31.32
N THR A 280 13.49 -7.22 30.41
CA THR A 280 12.66 -7.49 29.23
C THR A 280 13.33 -6.96 27.99
N ASP A 281 13.27 -7.74 26.91
CA ASP A 281 13.71 -7.29 25.59
C ASP A 281 12.65 -6.36 24.97
N HIS A 282 13.07 -5.47 24.07
CA HIS A 282 12.16 -4.51 23.45
C HIS A 282 11.21 -5.24 22.49
N GLU A 283 9.92 -5.30 22.84
CA GLU A 283 8.89 -5.90 21.99
C GLU A 283 8.47 -4.89 20.90
N TYR A 284 8.68 -5.24 19.63
CA TYR A 284 8.24 -4.38 18.54
C TYR A 284 6.71 -4.40 18.45
N PRO A 285 6.04 -3.23 18.33
CA PRO A 285 4.60 -3.20 18.23
C PRO A 285 4.15 -4.01 17.00
N PRO A 286 3.08 -4.79 17.11
CA PRO A 286 2.49 -5.43 15.94
C PRO A 286 2.11 -4.34 14.92
N PRO A 287 2.40 -4.50 13.62
CA PRO A 287 2.02 -3.53 12.62
C PRO A 287 0.51 -3.27 12.65
N PRO A 288 0.04 -2.05 12.34
CA PRO A 288 -1.39 -1.75 12.32
C PRO A 288 -2.11 -2.72 11.38
N ILE A 289 -3.15 -3.38 11.92
CA ILE A 289 -4.02 -4.27 11.15
C ILE A 289 -4.90 -3.39 10.25
N SER A 290 -4.39 -2.97 9.11
CA SER A 290 -5.25 -2.54 8.02
C SER A 290 -5.92 -3.80 7.47
N SER A 291 -7.24 -3.88 7.65
CA SER A 291 -8.13 -4.82 6.96
C SER A 291 -7.66 -5.00 5.52
N VAL A 292 -7.36 -6.25 5.14
CA VAL A 292 -6.98 -6.73 3.81
C VAL A 292 -7.41 -5.76 2.71
N GLN A 293 -6.54 -4.80 2.37
CA GLN A 293 -6.67 -4.06 1.12
C GLN A 293 -6.11 -4.96 0.04
N HIS A 294 -6.89 -5.16 -1.01
CA HIS A 294 -6.57 -6.01 -2.15
C HIS A 294 -5.11 -5.89 -2.54
N LEU A 295 -4.41 -7.03 -2.50
CA LEU A 295 -3.04 -7.18 -2.97
C LEU A 295 -2.92 -6.57 -4.37
N SER A 296 -1.95 -5.67 -4.54
CA SER A 296 -1.56 -5.18 -5.86
C SER A 296 -1.26 -6.35 -6.80
N ALA A 297 -1.57 -6.20 -8.08
CA ALA A 297 -1.38 -7.20 -9.14
C ALA A 297 0.05 -7.76 -9.30
N SER A 298 1.03 -7.25 -8.55
CA SER A 298 2.43 -7.70 -8.54
C SER A 298 2.71 -8.97 -7.73
N GLN A 299 1.72 -9.54 -7.01
CA GLN A 299 1.90 -10.76 -6.20
C GLN A 299 1.08 -11.98 -6.70
N SER A 300 0.75 -12.06 -7.98
CA SER A 300 -0.05 -13.17 -8.56
C SER A 300 0.72 -14.49 -8.77
N HIS A 301 2.01 -14.56 -8.41
CA HIS A 301 2.88 -15.71 -8.69
C HIS A 301 3.44 -16.40 -7.44
N PHE A 302 2.65 -16.54 -6.37
CA PHE A 302 2.96 -17.51 -5.32
C PHE A 302 1.90 -18.60 -5.28
N ASP A 303 2.27 -19.80 -5.74
CA ASP A 303 1.59 -21.04 -5.37
C ASP A 303 1.68 -21.18 -3.85
N LEU A 304 0.60 -20.82 -3.16
CA LEU A 304 0.47 -21.05 -1.72
C LEU A 304 0.57 -22.56 -1.49
N LYS A 305 1.72 -23.00 -0.95
CA LYS A 305 1.79 -24.33 -0.32
C LYS A 305 0.67 -24.41 0.71
N PRO A 306 -0.04 -25.55 0.80
CA PRO A 306 -1.07 -25.71 1.81
C PRO A 306 -0.48 -25.42 3.20
N PRO A 307 -1.23 -24.75 4.09
CA PRO A 307 -0.72 -24.37 5.40
C PRO A 307 -0.24 -25.61 6.16
N PRO A 308 0.87 -25.54 6.90
CA PRO A 308 1.38 -26.68 7.65
C PRO A 308 0.36 -27.13 8.68
N GLU A 309 0.00 -28.41 8.65
CA GLU A 309 -0.88 -29.04 9.62
C GLU A 309 -0.17 -29.09 10.98
N VAL A 310 -0.70 -28.35 11.97
CA VAL A 310 -0.15 -28.35 13.33
C VAL A 310 -0.71 -29.56 14.08
N GLN A 311 0.07 -30.64 14.17
CA GLN A 311 -0.24 -31.75 15.08
C GLN A 311 0.24 -31.40 16.50
N LEU A 312 -0.70 -31.16 17.42
CA LEU A 312 -0.39 -31.03 18.84
C LEU A 312 -0.03 -32.41 19.40
N GLY A 313 1.13 -32.50 20.07
CA GLY A 313 1.59 -33.71 20.74
C GLY A 313 0.66 -34.17 21.88
N PRO A 314 0.82 -35.41 22.38
CA PRO A 314 -0.13 -36.01 23.31
C PRO A 314 -0.07 -35.29 24.68
N GLY A 315 -1.18 -34.68 25.10
CA GLY A 315 -1.33 -34.10 26.45
C GLY A 315 -2.07 -32.76 26.54
N ILE A 316 -2.40 -32.11 25.42
CA ILE A 316 -3.12 -30.82 25.43
C ILE A 316 -4.63 -31.10 25.30
N ASN A 317 -5.33 -31.16 26.43
CA ASN A 317 -6.78 -31.31 26.49
C ASN A 317 -7.49 -30.00 26.09
N GLY A 318 -7.80 -29.85 24.80
CA GLY A 318 -8.73 -28.85 24.30
C GLY A 318 -10.19 -29.28 24.53
N THR A 319 -11.00 -28.39 25.08
CA THR A 319 -12.45 -28.56 25.29
C THR A 319 -13.17 -28.92 24.01
N LYS A 320 -14.05 -29.93 24.08
CA LYS A 320 -14.94 -30.35 23.00
C LYS A 320 -15.94 -29.24 22.67
N ASP A 321 -15.64 -28.43 21.67
CA ASP A 321 -16.66 -27.72 20.92
C ASP A 321 -16.30 -27.73 19.43
N GLY A 322 -17.29 -28.12 18.62
CA GLY A 322 -17.14 -28.59 17.24
C GLY A 322 -16.92 -27.49 16.21
N GLY A 323 -15.81 -26.76 16.32
CA GLY A 323 -15.32 -25.87 15.27
C GLY A 323 -13.84 -26.12 15.06
N SER A 324 -13.44 -26.45 13.83
CA SER A 324 -12.04 -26.39 13.39
C SER A 324 -11.46 -25.02 13.78
N ARG A 325 -10.71 -24.96 14.88
CA ARG A 325 -10.13 -23.72 15.39
C ARG A 325 -8.92 -23.40 14.51
N VAL A 326 -9.20 -22.81 13.35
CA VAL A 326 -8.19 -22.31 12.41
C VAL A 326 -7.31 -21.33 13.19
N VAL A 327 -6.05 -21.69 13.41
CA VAL A 327 -5.06 -20.77 13.95
C VAL A 327 -4.78 -19.76 12.85
N ARG A 328 -5.23 -18.52 13.03
CA ARG A 328 -4.88 -17.42 12.14
C ARG A 328 -3.45 -17.02 12.43
N ILE A 329 -2.51 -17.50 11.62
CA ILE A 329 -1.12 -17.09 11.67
C ILE A 329 -1.03 -15.76 10.91
N TYR A 330 -0.54 -14.73 11.58
CA TYR A 330 -0.27 -13.43 10.99
C TYR A 330 1.01 -13.53 10.15
N ASP A 331 0.89 -13.23 8.85
CA ASP A 331 2.04 -13.07 7.97
C ASP A 331 2.33 -11.56 7.80
N PRO A 332 3.41 -11.04 8.41
CA PRO A 332 3.79 -9.63 8.29
C PRO A 332 4.15 -9.21 6.86
N GLU A 333 4.42 -10.15 5.94
CA GLU A 333 4.70 -9.84 4.53
C GLU A 333 3.42 -9.65 3.70
N VAL A 334 2.29 -10.23 4.13
CA VAL A 334 1.00 -10.14 3.41
C VAL A 334 0.31 -8.79 3.60
N ALA A 335 0.61 -8.07 4.69
CA ALA A 335 0.01 -6.77 4.99
C ALA A 335 0.84 -5.56 4.52
N ALA A 336 2.10 -5.75 4.13
CA ALA A 336 2.96 -4.69 3.64
C ALA A 336 2.78 -4.52 2.11
N ARG A 337 2.50 -3.29 1.63
CA ARG A 337 2.40 -3.00 0.19
C ARG A 337 3.68 -3.34 -0.59
N ASP A 338 4.85 -3.23 0.06
CA ASP A 338 6.18 -3.44 -0.51
C ASP A 338 7.02 -4.35 0.41
N ASN A 339 7.86 -5.20 -0.17
CA ASN A 339 8.82 -6.02 0.57
C ASN A 339 9.88 -5.10 1.26
N PRO A 340 10.06 -5.18 2.59
CA PRO A 340 10.98 -4.31 3.32
C PRO A 340 12.45 -4.49 2.91
N ALA A 341 12.86 -5.70 2.47
CA ALA A 341 14.20 -5.94 1.94
C ALA A 341 14.40 -5.21 0.60
N GLU A 342 13.40 -5.26 -0.29
CA GLU A 342 13.41 -4.52 -1.55
C GLU A 342 13.38 -3.00 -1.32
N ALA A 343 12.57 -2.52 -0.38
CA ALA A 343 12.52 -1.11 0.00
C ALA A 343 13.89 -0.62 0.50
N LYS A 344 14.59 -1.43 1.30
CA LYS A 344 15.96 -1.14 1.75
C LYS A 344 16.95 -1.17 0.59
N HIS A 345 16.88 -2.17 -0.29
CA HIS A 345 17.75 -2.27 -1.47
C HIS A 345 17.58 -1.04 -2.37
N ARG A 346 16.33 -0.68 -2.71
CA ARG A 346 15.96 0.49 -3.51
C ARG A 346 16.53 1.77 -2.90
N ARG A 347 16.32 1.99 -1.59
CA ARG A 347 16.90 3.13 -0.88
C ARG A 347 18.42 3.16 -0.98
N LEU A 348 19.10 2.03 -0.85
CA LEU A 348 20.57 1.97 -0.94
C LEU A 348 21.05 2.29 -2.37
N VAL A 349 20.49 1.65 -3.39
CA VAL A 349 20.83 1.90 -4.80
C VAL A 349 20.60 3.36 -5.16
N ARG A 350 19.44 3.92 -4.77
CA ARG A 350 19.09 5.32 -5.07
C ARG A 350 19.86 6.33 -4.20
N SER A 351 20.30 5.95 -2.99
CA SER A 351 21.12 6.82 -2.13
C SER A 351 22.55 7.01 -2.64
N GLN A 352 23.09 6.05 -3.42
CA GLN A 352 24.39 6.20 -4.07
C GLN A 352 24.39 7.35 -5.10
N HIS A 353 23.22 7.72 -5.60
CA HIS A 353 22.99 8.79 -6.58
C HIS A 353 22.81 10.19 -5.97
N ARG A 354 23.20 10.41 -4.70
CA ARG A 354 23.17 11.74 -4.06
C ARG A 354 24.13 12.78 -4.67
N HIS A 355 25.01 12.40 -5.59
CA HIS A 355 25.90 13.32 -6.31
C HIS A 355 25.17 13.99 -7.49
N GLY A 356 24.17 14.82 -7.19
CA GLY A 356 23.18 15.37 -8.14
C GLY A 356 23.69 16.23 -9.31
N THR A 357 25.00 16.45 -9.45
CA THR A 357 25.61 17.10 -10.63
C THR A 357 25.99 16.10 -11.72
N LEU A 358 26.55 14.94 -11.36
CA LEU A 358 26.97 13.90 -12.31
C LEU A 358 25.78 13.14 -12.91
N ASP A 359 24.68 13.04 -12.16
CA ASP A 359 23.45 12.35 -12.56
C ASP A 359 22.73 13.00 -13.75
N LYS A 360 22.84 14.33 -13.91
CA LYS A 360 22.12 15.08 -14.97
C LYS A 360 22.67 14.82 -16.36
N ASP A 361 23.97 14.54 -16.45
CA ASP A 361 24.68 14.29 -17.70
C ASP A 361 24.78 12.80 -18.04
N LEU A 362 24.19 11.93 -17.22
CA LEU A 362 24.23 10.48 -17.39
C LEU A 362 23.45 10.07 -18.64
N LYS A 363 24.11 9.36 -19.56
CA LYS A 363 23.53 8.83 -20.79
C LYS A 363 23.60 7.30 -20.81
N PRO A 364 22.55 6.61 -21.26
CA PRO A 364 22.57 5.16 -21.36
C PRO A 364 23.55 4.71 -22.46
N ASN A 365 24.21 3.57 -22.25
CA ASN A 365 24.97 2.90 -23.32
C ASN A 365 23.99 2.20 -24.28
N ALA A 366 24.49 1.64 -25.40
CA ALA A 366 23.64 1.04 -26.42
C ALA A 366 22.71 -0.05 -25.87
N LYS A 367 23.24 -0.98 -25.06
CA LYS A 367 22.46 -2.06 -24.46
C LYS A 367 21.35 -1.54 -23.54
N VAL A 368 21.69 -0.61 -22.63
CA VAL A 368 20.71 -0.03 -21.70
C VAL A 368 19.65 0.79 -22.43
N ARG A 369 20.02 1.47 -23.50
CA ARG A 369 19.06 2.22 -24.33
C ARG A 369 18.07 1.26 -25.00
N ASP A 370 18.55 0.11 -25.49
CA ASP A 370 17.68 -0.89 -26.11
C ASP A 370 16.73 -1.52 -25.06
N GLU A 371 17.21 -1.79 -23.84
CA GLU A 371 16.39 -2.22 -22.70
C GLU A 371 15.34 -1.15 -22.32
N LEU A 372 15.73 0.12 -22.21
CA LEU A 372 14.79 1.23 -21.95
C LEU A 372 13.72 1.34 -23.03
N ASN A 373 14.08 1.16 -24.31
CA ASN A 373 13.11 1.19 -25.41
C ASN A 373 12.07 0.08 -25.31
N VAL A 374 12.47 -1.12 -24.86
CA VAL A 374 11.53 -2.22 -24.58
C VAL A 374 10.57 -1.82 -23.45
N ILE A 375 11.09 -1.26 -22.35
CA ILE A 375 10.27 -0.78 -21.23
C ILE A 375 9.29 0.31 -21.66
N MET A 376 9.71 1.22 -22.55
CA MET A 376 8.84 2.29 -23.07
C MET A 376 7.74 1.77 -24.01
N ALA A 377 7.91 0.58 -24.60
CA ALA A 377 6.89 -0.06 -25.43
C ALA A 377 5.82 -0.81 -24.59
N TYR A 378 6.01 -0.93 -23.28
CA TYR A 378 5.05 -1.61 -22.42
C TYR A 378 3.72 -0.86 -22.34
N SER A 379 2.64 -1.63 -22.45
CA SER A 379 1.26 -1.18 -22.25
C SER A 379 1.09 -0.45 -20.90
N PRO A 380 0.18 0.55 -20.82
CA PRO A 380 -0.15 1.27 -19.58
C PRO A 380 -0.46 0.37 -18.39
N THR A 381 -1.06 -0.80 -18.59
CA THR A 381 -1.38 -1.71 -17.48
C THR A 381 -0.22 -2.58 -17.02
N HIS A 382 0.93 -2.53 -17.70
CA HIS A 382 2.08 -3.34 -17.34
C HIS A 382 2.76 -2.81 -16.06
N SER A 383 3.03 -3.73 -15.13
CA SER A 383 3.77 -3.47 -13.89
C SER A 383 5.27 -3.61 -14.13
N LEU A 384 6.05 -2.60 -13.73
CA LEU A 384 7.51 -2.63 -13.83
C LEU A 384 8.14 -3.44 -12.71
N THR A 385 9.17 -4.23 -13.02
CA THR A 385 9.99 -4.92 -12.01
C THR A 385 10.82 -3.92 -11.19
N PRO A 386 11.33 -4.30 -10.00
CA PRO A 386 12.20 -3.43 -9.20
C PRO A 386 13.43 -2.94 -9.98
N GLU A 387 14.06 -3.81 -10.77
CA GLU A 387 15.23 -3.49 -11.58
C GLU A 387 14.90 -2.49 -12.69
N GLU A 388 13.76 -2.69 -13.36
CA GLU A 388 13.26 -1.76 -14.38
C GLU A 388 12.94 -0.39 -13.80
N LYS A 389 12.29 -0.35 -12.62
CA LYS A 389 12.03 0.89 -11.89
C LYS A 389 13.32 1.64 -11.57
N ASP A 390 14.34 0.94 -11.09
CA ASP A 390 15.63 1.54 -10.77
C ASP A 390 16.37 2.01 -12.02
N LEU A 391 16.24 1.30 -13.15
CA LEU A 391 16.79 1.72 -14.44
C LEU A 391 16.14 3.02 -14.94
N VAL A 392 14.81 3.09 -14.90
CA VAL A 392 14.05 4.31 -15.28
C VAL A 392 14.41 5.47 -14.35
N TRP A 393 14.50 5.24 -13.04
CA TRP A 393 14.91 6.25 -12.07
C TRP A 393 16.32 6.78 -12.35
N LYS A 394 17.27 5.88 -12.63
CA LYS A 394 18.67 6.23 -12.92
C LYS A 394 18.81 7.16 -14.13
N PHE A 395 18.08 6.90 -15.21
CA PHE A 395 18.14 7.69 -16.45
C PHE A 395 17.03 8.75 -16.58
N ARG A 396 16.33 9.09 -15.49
CA ARG A 396 15.19 10.04 -15.48
C ARG A 396 15.44 11.35 -16.24
N TYR A 397 16.63 11.95 -16.10
CA TYR A 397 16.96 13.20 -16.79
C TYR A 397 17.09 13.02 -18.30
N HIS A 398 17.65 11.90 -18.76
CA HIS A 398 17.73 11.56 -20.18
C HIS A 398 16.33 11.32 -20.78
N LEU A 399 15.46 10.66 -20.01
CA LEU A 399 14.11 10.29 -20.42
C LEU A 399 13.12 11.46 -20.48
N THR A 400 13.45 12.62 -19.89
CA THR A 400 12.58 13.83 -19.92
C THR A 400 12.11 14.23 -21.31
N LYS A 401 12.84 13.88 -22.38
CA LYS A 401 12.48 14.20 -23.76
C LYS A 401 11.47 13.23 -24.38
N ASP A 402 11.37 12.00 -23.87
CA ASP A 402 10.46 10.96 -24.38
C ASP A 402 9.14 11.02 -23.60
N LYS A 403 8.04 11.35 -24.30
CA LYS A 403 6.70 11.44 -23.69
C LYS A 403 6.26 10.11 -23.07
N ARG A 404 6.55 8.98 -23.74
CA ARG A 404 6.13 7.62 -23.33
C ARG A 404 6.71 7.19 -22.00
N ALA A 405 7.82 7.81 -21.60
CA ALA A 405 8.56 7.48 -20.40
C ALA A 405 7.99 8.11 -19.13
N MET A 406 7.11 9.10 -19.23
CA MET A 406 6.57 9.81 -18.06
C MET A 406 5.78 8.89 -17.13
N THR A 407 4.80 8.14 -17.65
CA THR A 407 3.97 7.27 -16.80
C THR A 407 4.80 6.16 -16.16
N LYS A 408 5.79 5.63 -16.88
CA LYS A 408 6.77 4.67 -16.39
C LYS A 408 7.69 5.25 -15.31
N PHE A 409 8.09 6.51 -15.46
CA PHE A 409 8.85 7.23 -14.44
C PHE A 409 8.03 7.43 -13.17
N VAL A 410 6.80 7.92 -13.26
CA VAL A 410 5.93 8.10 -12.09
C VAL A 410 5.73 6.79 -11.32
N LYS A 411 5.57 5.66 -12.04
CA LYS A 411 5.48 4.30 -11.45
C LYS A 411 6.76 3.82 -10.78
N SER A 412 7.91 4.39 -11.13
CA SER A 412 9.20 3.99 -10.55
C SER A 412 9.55 4.78 -9.29
N VAL A 413 8.90 5.93 -9.03
CA VAL A 413 9.13 6.77 -7.86
C VAL A 413 8.52 6.14 -6.60
N ASN A 414 9.26 6.15 -5.50
CA ASN A 414 8.67 5.89 -4.20
C ASN A 414 8.11 7.19 -3.60
N TRP A 415 6.81 7.44 -3.78
CA TRP A 415 6.15 8.66 -3.32
C TRP A 415 6.11 8.83 -1.79
N GLN A 416 6.30 7.74 -1.02
CA GLN A 416 6.41 7.79 0.43
C GLN A 416 7.77 8.33 0.91
N ASP A 417 8.81 8.31 0.06
CA ASP A 417 10.09 8.92 0.36
C ASP A 417 10.07 10.41 0.00
N GLN A 418 10.11 11.27 1.01
CA GLN A 418 10.02 12.72 0.81
C GLN A 418 11.16 13.29 -0.04
N SER A 419 12.34 12.65 -0.04
CA SER A 419 13.49 13.10 -0.82
C SER A 419 13.36 12.71 -2.30
N GLU A 420 12.86 11.51 -2.59
CA GLU A 420 12.57 11.07 -3.96
C GLU A 420 11.39 11.85 -4.55
N SER A 421 10.30 11.99 -3.78
CA SER A 421 9.10 12.73 -4.17
C SER A 421 9.44 14.17 -4.59
N LYS A 422 10.24 14.90 -3.78
CA LYS A 422 10.70 16.26 -4.11
C LYS A 422 11.51 16.31 -5.41
N GLN A 423 12.39 15.34 -5.64
CA GLN A 423 13.16 15.27 -6.89
C GLN A 423 12.28 14.94 -8.09
N ALA A 424 11.34 14.00 -7.93
CA ALA A 424 10.42 13.60 -8.97
C ALA A 424 9.58 14.78 -9.46
N ILE A 425 9.01 15.57 -8.56
CA ILE A 425 8.23 16.77 -8.90
C ILE A 425 9.06 17.77 -9.71
N GLN A 426 10.33 17.98 -9.34
CA GLN A 426 11.23 18.88 -10.09
C GLN A 426 11.58 18.36 -11.50
N VAL A 427 11.67 17.04 -11.67
CA VAL A 427 11.94 16.40 -12.97
C VAL A 427 10.68 16.40 -13.84
N MET A 428 9.51 16.13 -13.26
CA MET A 428 8.22 16.17 -13.96
C MET A 428 7.95 17.53 -14.58
N ALA A 429 8.27 18.63 -13.88
CA ALA A 429 8.10 19.98 -14.40
C ALA A 429 8.97 20.29 -15.65
N LYS A 430 9.99 19.46 -15.94
CA LYS A 430 10.88 19.59 -17.11
C LYS A 430 10.59 18.57 -18.19
N TRP A 431 9.65 17.65 -17.95
CA TRP A 431 9.33 16.59 -18.90
C TRP A 431 8.61 17.18 -20.11
N THR A 432 8.84 16.59 -21.28
CA THR A 432 8.02 16.87 -22.45
C THR A 432 6.56 16.56 -22.13
N GLU A 433 5.71 17.51 -22.43
CA GLU A 433 4.27 17.40 -22.29
C GLU A 433 3.70 16.09 -22.90
N ILE A 434 3.01 15.29 -22.07
CA ILE A 434 2.40 14.01 -22.48
C ILE A 434 1.06 14.19 -23.16
N ASP A 435 0.60 13.18 -23.89
CA ASP A 435 -0.69 13.21 -24.56
C ASP A 435 -1.83 12.91 -23.55
N VAL A 436 -3.08 13.20 -23.92
CA VAL A 436 -4.24 13.14 -22.98
C VAL A 436 -4.51 11.71 -22.51
N ASP A 437 -4.27 10.73 -23.37
CA ASP A 437 -4.41 9.31 -23.05
C ASP A 437 -3.46 8.84 -21.95
N ASP A 438 -2.20 9.28 -21.98
CA ASP A 438 -1.23 9.01 -20.92
C ASP A 438 -1.61 9.74 -19.61
N ALA A 439 -2.21 10.93 -19.69
CA ALA A 439 -2.67 11.67 -18.52
C ALA A 439 -3.82 10.94 -17.80
N LEU A 440 -4.74 10.32 -18.54
CA LEU A 440 -5.83 9.52 -17.97
C LEU A 440 -5.31 8.32 -17.16
N GLU A 441 -4.18 7.71 -17.55
CA GLU A 441 -3.53 6.65 -16.77
C GLU A 441 -3.18 7.13 -15.35
N LEU A 442 -2.68 8.37 -15.23
CA LEU A 442 -2.22 8.97 -13.99
C LEU A 442 -3.35 9.31 -12.99
N LEU A 443 -4.61 9.22 -13.41
CA LEU A 443 -5.78 9.37 -12.54
C LEU A 443 -6.27 8.02 -11.95
N GLY A 444 -5.64 6.91 -12.33
CA GLY A 444 -5.98 5.59 -11.80
C GLY A 444 -5.62 5.41 -10.31
N PRO A 445 -6.09 4.31 -9.70
CA PRO A 445 -5.87 4.01 -8.28
C PRO A 445 -4.40 3.82 -7.89
N THR A 446 -3.53 3.52 -8.86
CA THR A 446 -2.09 3.32 -8.66
C THR A 446 -1.35 4.61 -8.26
N PHE A 447 -1.93 5.77 -8.53
CA PHE A 447 -1.28 7.07 -8.34
C PHE A 447 -2.07 7.91 -7.34
N ASP A 448 -1.60 8.00 -6.09
CA ASP A 448 -2.24 8.76 -5.01
C ASP A 448 -1.60 10.12 -4.74
N ALA A 449 -0.40 10.37 -5.29
CA ALA A 449 0.35 11.60 -5.08
C ALA A 449 -0.37 12.83 -5.68
N PRO A 450 -0.71 13.86 -4.88
CA PRO A 450 -1.43 15.05 -5.35
C PRO A 450 -0.72 15.79 -6.49
N ALA A 451 0.62 15.84 -6.48
CA ALA A 451 1.40 16.48 -7.54
C ALA A 451 1.27 15.77 -8.90
N VAL A 452 1.11 14.44 -8.90
CA VAL A 452 0.92 13.64 -10.12
C VAL A 452 -0.48 13.89 -10.70
N ARG A 453 -1.49 13.94 -9.82
CA ARG A 453 -2.88 14.22 -10.20
C ARG A 453 -3.06 15.64 -10.71
N SER A 454 -2.48 16.62 -10.03
CA SER A 454 -2.46 18.01 -10.52
C SER A 454 -1.82 18.11 -11.90
N TYR A 455 -0.67 17.44 -12.11
CA TYR A 455 -0.03 17.40 -13.42
C TYR A 455 -0.95 16.77 -14.49
N SER A 456 -1.62 15.66 -14.17
CA SER A 456 -2.59 15.02 -15.09
C SER A 456 -3.76 15.95 -15.43
N VAL A 457 -4.32 16.64 -14.44
CA VAL A 457 -5.40 17.63 -14.63
C VAL A 457 -4.93 18.80 -15.49
N ASP A 458 -3.71 19.31 -15.32
CA ASP A 458 -3.14 20.35 -16.17
C ASP A 458 -2.99 19.91 -17.63
N ARG A 459 -2.78 18.60 -17.88
CA ARG A 459 -2.83 18.03 -19.23
C ARG A 459 -4.25 17.99 -19.78
N LEU A 460 -5.22 17.57 -18.97
CA LEU A 460 -6.63 17.49 -19.35
C LEU A 460 -7.24 18.86 -19.65
N GLN A 461 -6.75 19.94 -19.03
CA GLN A 461 -7.19 21.31 -19.34
C GLN A 461 -7.01 21.71 -20.81
N LYS A 462 -6.10 21.04 -21.53
CA LYS A 462 -5.86 21.28 -22.96
C LYS A 462 -6.90 20.63 -23.87
N ALA A 463 -7.66 19.65 -23.38
CA ALA A 463 -8.75 19.04 -24.12
C ALA A 463 -9.90 20.04 -24.30
N ASP A 464 -10.52 20.02 -25.49
CA ASP A 464 -11.75 20.77 -25.72
C ASP A 464 -12.95 20.09 -25.03
N ASP A 465 -14.09 20.79 -24.98
CA ASP A 465 -15.27 20.27 -24.29
C ASP A 465 -15.87 19.02 -24.95
N ASN A 466 -15.70 18.85 -26.26
CA ASN A 466 -16.23 17.69 -26.98
C ASN A 466 -15.40 16.44 -26.68
N GLU A 467 -14.06 16.59 -26.65
CA GLU A 467 -13.14 15.53 -26.24
C GLU A 467 -13.31 15.20 -24.76
N LEU A 468 -13.44 16.21 -23.89
CA LEU A 468 -13.70 16.01 -22.47
C LEU A 468 -15.00 15.22 -22.22
N GLN A 469 -16.07 15.49 -22.98
CA GLN A 469 -17.32 14.74 -22.88
C GLN A 469 -17.14 13.23 -23.13
N LEU A 470 -16.18 12.82 -23.98
CA LEU A 470 -15.88 11.41 -24.26
C LEU A 470 -15.22 10.69 -23.08
N TYR A 471 -14.60 11.43 -22.17
CA TYR A 471 -13.89 10.88 -21.01
C TYR A 471 -14.63 11.17 -19.70
N LEU A 472 -15.66 12.02 -19.74
CA LEU A 472 -16.35 12.54 -18.55
C LEU A 472 -16.86 11.43 -17.63
N LEU A 473 -17.41 10.34 -18.18
CA LEU A 473 -17.86 9.21 -17.38
C LEU A 473 -16.70 8.59 -16.57
N GLN A 474 -15.55 8.38 -17.20
CA GLN A 474 -14.35 7.81 -16.59
C GLN A 474 -13.73 8.78 -15.57
N LEU A 475 -13.75 10.08 -15.86
CA LEU A 475 -13.27 11.12 -14.94
C LEU A 475 -14.14 11.20 -13.68
N VAL A 476 -15.45 11.05 -13.79
CA VAL A 476 -16.37 10.94 -12.64
C VAL A 476 -16.05 9.69 -11.80
N GLN A 477 -15.68 8.58 -12.43
CA GLN A 477 -15.24 7.39 -11.69
C GLN A 477 -13.87 7.58 -11.03
N ALA A 478 -12.96 8.34 -11.65
CA ALA A 478 -11.64 8.62 -11.10
C ALA A 478 -11.68 9.47 -9.81
N LEU A 479 -12.78 10.20 -9.56
CA LEU A 479 -13.03 10.90 -8.30
C LEU A 479 -12.99 9.96 -7.08
N LYS A 480 -13.27 8.66 -7.24
CA LYS A 480 -13.16 7.67 -6.15
C LYS A 480 -11.75 7.55 -5.58
N PHE A 481 -10.74 7.95 -6.35
CA PHE A 481 -9.34 7.85 -5.94
C PHE A 481 -8.79 9.17 -5.39
N GLU A 482 -9.53 10.27 -5.53
CA GLU A 482 -9.14 11.60 -5.09
C GLU A 482 -9.35 11.79 -3.57
N PRO A 483 -8.51 12.57 -2.89
CA PRO A 483 -8.68 12.88 -1.47
C PRO A 483 -9.74 13.98 -1.29
N VAL A 484 -11.01 13.65 -1.58
CA VAL A 484 -12.13 14.59 -1.42
C VAL A 484 -12.55 14.64 0.06
N PRO A 485 -12.56 15.84 0.69
CA PRO A 485 -13.04 15.99 2.06
C PRO A 485 -14.51 15.59 2.19
N THR A 486 -14.86 14.97 3.30
CA THR A 486 -16.26 14.62 3.62
C THR A 486 -16.94 15.67 4.49
N ASP A 487 -16.19 16.61 5.09
CA ASP A 487 -16.75 17.73 5.82
C ASP A 487 -17.42 18.71 4.84
N PRO A 488 -18.71 19.04 5.01
CA PRO A 488 -19.40 19.99 4.14
C PRO A 488 -18.79 21.40 4.15
N ASN A 489 -18.09 21.79 5.22
CA ASN A 489 -17.50 23.13 5.35
C ASN A 489 -16.11 23.24 4.72
N GLU A 490 -15.48 22.11 4.37
CA GLU A 490 -14.15 22.12 3.74
C GLU A 490 -14.29 22.25 2.21
N PRO A 491 -13.57 23.18 1.58
CA PRO A 491 -13.66 23.38 0.14
C PRO A 491 -13.02 22.19 -0.60
N THR A 492 -13.81 21.49 -1.42
CA THR A 492 -13.31 20.41 -2.28
C THR A 492 -12.26 20.91 -3.28
N THR A 493 -12.34 22.20 -3.64
CA THR A 493 -11.47 22.85 -4.62
C THR A 493 -10.01 22.94 -4.17
N GLU A 494 -9.74 22.92 -2.87
CA GLU A 494 -8.35 22.95 -2.36
C GLU A 494 -7.73 21.56 -2.22
N ALA A 495 -8.55 20.52 -2.13
CA ALA A 495 -8.11 19.15 -1.84
C ALA A 495 -8.04 18.25 -3.08
N SER A 496 -8.91 18.44 -4.07
CA SER A 496 -8.95 17.63 -5.31
C SER A 496 -8.85 18.49 -6.56
N SER A 497 -7.72 18.36 -7.28
CA SER A 497 -7.52 19.03 -8.57
C SER A 497 -8.53 18.57 -9.61
N LEU A 498 -8.90 17.28 -9.60
CA LEU A 498 -9.83 16.72 -10.57
C LEU A 498 -11.26 17.22 -10.35
N ALA A 499 -11.74 17.21 -9.10
CA ALA A 499 -13.08 17.71 -8.79
C ALA A 499 -13.22 19.19 -9.15
N MET A 500 -12.21 20.01 -8.78
CA MET A 500 -12.17 21.43 -9.15
C MET A 500 -12.24 21.64 -10.66
N PHE A 501 -11.46 20.87 -11.42
CA PHE A 501 -11.44 20.95 -12.88
C PHE A 501 -12.78 20.59 -13.51
N LEU A 502 -13.40 19.47 -13.10
CA LEU A 502 -14.69 19.04 -13.63
C LEU A 502 -15.79 20.07 -13.35
N ILE A 503 -15.84 20.60 -12.12
CA ILE A 503 -16.80 21.64 -11.74
C ILE A 503 -16.56 22.90 -12.59
N SER A 504 -15.31 23.39 -12.63
CA SER A 504 -14.97 24.62 -13.36
C SER A 504 -15.31 24.55 -14.85
N ARG A 505 -15.14 23.40 -15.50
CA ARG A 505 -15.51 23.22 -16.92
C ARG A 505 -17.01 23.08 -17.10
N ALA A 506 -17.66 22.31 -16.24
CA ALA A 506 -19.10 22.07 -16.34
C ALA A 506 -19.92 23.34 -16.15
N VAL A 507 -19.58 24.22 -15.20
CA VAL A 507 -20.34 25.46 -14.97
C VAL A 507 -20.28 26.46 -16.14
N GLN A 508 -19.30 26.30 -17.05
CA GLN A 508 -19.15 27.13 -18.24
C GLN A 508 -19.84 26.54 -19.48
N ASN A 509 -20.26 25.28 -19.45
CA ASN A 509 -20.85 24.57 -20.59
C ASN A 509 -22.07 23.75 -20.17
N PHE A 510 -23.26 24.16 -20.62
CA PHE A 510 -24.54 23.53 -20.24
C PHE A 510 -24.62 22.03 -20.54
N THR A 511 -24.04 21.58 -21.65
CA THR A 511 -24.02 20.16 -22.04
C THR A 511 -23.18 19.36 -21.04
N LEU A 512 -21.97 19.85 -20.71
CA LEU A 512 -21.12 19.23 -19.69
C LEU A 512 -21.77 19.26 -18.30
N ALA A 513 -22.40 20.38 -17.92
CA ALA A 513 -23.17 20.49 -16.68
C ALA A 513 -24.26 19.43 -16.58
N THR A 514 -25.01 19.21 -17.67
CA THR A 514 -26.08 18.21 -17.71
C THR A 514 -25.52 16.79 -17.52
N TYR A 515 -24.49 16.41 -18.27
CA TYR A 515 -23.91 15.06 -18.12
C TYR A 515 -23.23 14.87 -16.76
N LEU A 516 -22.47 15.85 -16.27
CA LEU A 516 -21.83 15.78 -14.95
C LEU A 516 -22.89 15.59 -13.85
N TYR A 517 -23.99 16.35 -13.90
CA TYR A 517 -25.11 16.20 -12.97
C TYR A 517 -25.64 14.76 -12.95
N TRP A 518 -26.01 14.22 -14.12
CA TRP A 518 -26.59 12.88 -14.19
C TRP A 518 -25.61 11.79 -13.79
N TYR A 519 -24.32 11.92 -14.12
CA TYR A 519 -23.30 10.94 -13.73
C TYR A 519 -23.07 10.94 -12.21
N LEU A 520 -23.03 12.12 -11.57
CA LEU A 520 -22.91 12.24 -10.12
C LEU A 520 -24.15 11.72 -9.39
N VAL A 521 -25.36 12.03 -9.89
CA VAL A 521 -26.63 11.59 -9.28
C VAL A 521 -26.74 10.06 -9.29
N VAL A 522 -26.42 9.41 -10.42
CA VAL A 522 -26.48 7.95 -10.52
C VAL A 522 -25.54 7.27 -9.51
N GLU A 523 -24.32 7.79 -9.37
CA GLU A 523 -23.32 7.22 -8.45
C GLU A 523 -23.61 7.51 -6.96
N TYR A 524 -24.22 8.67 -6.68
CA TYR A 524 -24.70 9.02 -5.34
C TYR A 524 -25.90 8.16 -4.91
N ASP A 525 -26.80 7.86 -5.84
CA ASP A 525 -27.99 7.04 -5.60
C ASP A 525 -27.71 5.54 -5.57
N ASP A 526 -26.50 5.09 -5.93
CA ASP A 526 -26.08 3.69 -5.85
C ASP A 526 -26.00 3.20 -4.37
N LYS A 527 -27.09 2.58 -3.91
CA LYS A 527 -27.21 2.02 -2.55
C LYS A 527 -26.61 0.60 -2.41
N SER A 528 -25.88 0.11 -3.41
CA SER A 528 -25.19 -1.17 -3.31
C SER A 528 -24.16 -1.19 -2.17
N PRO A 529 -23.89 -2.36 -1.58
CA PRO A 529 -22.87 -2.50 -0.53
C PRO A 529 -21.46 -2.19 -1.06
N GLU A 530 -21.18 -2.47 -2.34
CA GLU A 530 -19.86 -2.28 -2.93
C GLU A 530 -19.48 -0.81 -3.13
N GLN A 531 -20.46 0.07 -3.39
CA GLN A 531 -20.18 1.51 -3.48
C GLN A 531 -19.71 2.07 -2.13
N GLY A 532 -20.24 1.56 -1.02
CA GLY A 532 -19.89 2.03 0.32
C GLY A 532 -20.44 3.42 0.65
N GLN A 533 -20.49 3.75 1.94
CA GLN A 533 -21.04 5.02 2.42
C GLN A 533 -20.09 6.20 2.16
N GLU A 534 -18.78 5.98 2.27
CA GLU A 534 -17.76 7.02 2.10
C GLU A 534 -17.77 7.59 0.67
N VAL A 535 -17.78 6.71 -0.35
CA VAL A 535 -17.82 7.12 -1.77
C VAL A 535 -19.12 7.85 -2.11
N ARG A 536 -20.27 7.39 -1.59
CA ARG A 536 -21.54 8.11 -1.76
C ARG A 536 -21.48 9.51 -1.17
N THR A 537 -20.88 9.65 0.00
CA THR A 537 -20.73 10.94 0.69
C THR A 537 -19.82 11.87 -0.13
N MET A 538 -18.74 11.32 -0.71
CA MET A 538 -17.89 12.05 -1.66
C MET A 538 -18.68 12.56 -2.87
N TYR A 539 -19.43 11.70 -3.57
CA TYR A 539 -20.22 12.14 -4.73
C TYR A 539 -21.28 13.18 -4.36
N ALA A 540 -21.92 13.03 -3.18
CA ALA A 540 -22.83 14.04 -2.66
C ALA A 540 -22.15 15.39 -2.45
N LYS A 541 -20.92 15.39 -1.91
CA LYS A 541 -20.11 16.60 -1.71
C LYS A 541 -19.76 17.27 -3.03
N VAL A 542 -19.27 16.51 -4.01
CA VAL A 542 -18.92 17.04 -5.33
C VAL A 542 -20.17 17.60 -6.03
N LEU A 543 -21.31 16.90 -5.94
CA LEU A 543 -22.58 17.38 -6.48
C LEU A 543 -23.06 18.66 -5.80
N HIS A 544 -22.94 18.75 -4.47
CA HIS A 544 -23.28 19.95 -3.72
C HIS A 544 -22.41 21.14 -4.17
N ASP A 545 -21.09 20.96 -4.22
CA ASP A 545 -20.16 22.03 -4.60
C ASP A 545 -20.34 22.45 -6.06
N PHE A 546 -20.62 21.50 -6.96
CA PHE A 546 -21.01 21.78 -8.33
C PHE A 546 -22.26 22.69 -8.38
N MET A 547 -23.28 22.40 -7.59
CA MET A 547 -24.51 23.21 -7.55
C MET A 547 -24.26 24.61 -6.98
N VAL A 548 -23.45 24.73 -5.93
CA VAL A 548 -23.08 26.03 -5.35
C VAL A 548 -22.30 26.87 -6.35
N GLU A 549 -21.28 26.29 -6.98
CA GLU A 549 -20.45 27.01 -7.95
C GLU A 549 -21.23 27.36 -9.22
N LEU A 550 -22.16 26.49 -9.63
CA LEU A 550 -23.07 26.78 -10.73
C LEU A 550 -23.92 28.03 -10.42
N GLU A 551 -24.47 28.16 -9.22
CA GLU A 551 -25.27 29.33 -8.82
C GLU A 551 -24.47 30.64 -8.76
N ASN A 552 -23.17 30.55 -8.51
CA ASN A 552 -22.27 31.71 -8.55
C ASN A 552 -22.07 32.25 -9.97
N GLN A 553 -22.34 31.45 -11.01
CA GLN A 553 -22.22 31.88 -12.40
C GLN A 553 -23.42 32.72 -12.87
N PRO A 554 -23.21 33.68 -13.80
CA PRO A 554 -24.31 34.42 -14.42
C PRO A 554 -25.32 33.48 -15.10
N GLY A 555 -26.60 33.54 -14.70
CA GLY A 555 -27.64 32.64 -15.22
C GLY A 555 -27.64 31.24 -14.60
N GLY A 556 -26.72 30.95 -13.68
CA GLY A 556 -26.57 29.66 -13.03
C GLY A 556 -27.80 29.15 -12.29
N SER A 557 -28.56 30.06 -11.65
CA SER A 557 -29.82 29.71 -10.98
C SER A 557 -30.86 29.14 -11.96
N GLU A 558 -30.92 29.66 -13.19
CA GLU A 558 -31.83 29.15 -14.23
C GLU A 558 -31.36 27.78 -14.76
N VAL A 559 -30.03 27.59 -14.88
CA VAL A 559 -29.46 26.28 -15.22
C VAL A 559 -29.79 25.25 -14.13
N ARG A 560 -29.61 25.59 -12.85
CA ARG A 560 -29.97 24.72 -11.72
C ARG A 560 -31.45 24.35 -11.75
N LYS A 561 -32.35 25.32 -11.94
CA LYS A 561 -33.79 25.06 -12.11
C LYS A 561 -34.06 24.13 -13.28
N THR A 562 -33.35 24.30 -14.40
CA THR A 562 -33.49 23.42 -15.57
C THR A 562 -33.09 21.98 -15.26
N LEU A 563 -31.98 21.76 -14.55
CA LEU A 563 -31.55 20.42 -14.10
C LEU A 563 -32.57 19.78 -13.14
N LEU A 564 -33.20 20.55 -12.26
CA LEU A 564 -34.28 20.07 -11.39
C LEU A 564 -35.52 19.65 -12.18
N ARG A 565 -35.94 20.46 -13.16
CA ARG A 565 -37.07 20.13 -14.05
C ARG A 565 -36.79 18.90 -14.91
N GLN A 566 -35.54 18.72 -15.35
CA GLN A 566 -35.11 17.48 -15.97
C GLN A 566 -35.28 16.26 -15.03
N ALA A 567 -34.91 16.39 -13.75
CA ALA A 567 -35.09 15.32 -12.77
C ALA A 567 -36.57 15.00 -12.49
N GLU A 568 -37.43 16.02 -12.46
CA GLU A 568 -38.89 15.86 -12.35
C GLU A 568 -39.46 15.10 -13.56
N LEU A 569 -39.08 15.48 -14.79
CA LEU A 569 -39.47 14.79 -16.02
C LEU A 569 -39.10 13.30 -15.96
N ILE A 570 -37.85 12.98 -15.60
CA ILE A 570 -37.38 11.60 -15.47
C ILE A 570 -38.12 10.84 -14.35
N THR A 571 -38.47 11.51 -13.25
CA THR A 571 -39.26 10.91 -12.17
C THR A 571 -40.66 10.51 -12.66
N VAL A 572 -41.32 11.38 -13.42
CA VAL A 572 -42.64 11.09 -14.01
C VAL A 572 -42.57 9.92 -15.00
N LEU A 573 -41.55 9.88 -15.86
CA LEU A 573 -41.33 8.77 -16.80
C LEU A 573 -41.01 7.46 -16.08
N SER A 574 -40.19 7.50 -15.02
CA SER A 574 -39.85 6.32 -14.22
C SER A 574 -41.08 5.74 -13.54
N LYS A 575 -41.99 6.59 -13.04
CA LYS A 575 -43.25 6.15 -12.44
C LYS A 575 -44.10 5.34 -13.41
N ILE A 576 -44.41 5.89 -14.59
CA ILE A 576 -45.24 5.17 -15.57
C ILE A 576 -44.54 3.92 -16.12
N SER A 577 -43.22 3.98 -16.33
CA SER A 577 -42.44 2.83 -16.76
C SER A 577 -42.46 1.69 -15.73
N GLY A 578 -42.32 2.00 -14.44
CA GLY A 578 -42.45 1.02 -13.36
C GLY A 578 -43.86 0.42 -13.26
N GLU A 579 -44.91 1.22 -13.40
CA GLU A 579 -46.30 0.74 -13.41
C GLU A 579 -46.57 -0.22 -14.58
N VAL A 580 -46.10 0.12 -15.78
CA VAL A 580 -46.26 -0.70 -17.00
C VAL A 580 -45.47 -2.00 -16.93
N LYS A 581 -44.26 -1.96 -16.36
CA LYS A 581 -43.45 -3.15 -16.13
C LYS A 581 -44.17 -4.15 -15.22
N ASN A 582 -44.72 -3.68 -14.10
CA ASN A 582 -45.36 -4.53 -13.08
C ASN A 582 -46.79 -4.94 -13.45
N ALA A 583 -47.40 -4.31 -14.46
CA ALA A 583 -48.74 -4.66 -14.91
C ALA A 583 -48.76 -6.02 -15.63
N SER A 584 -49.70 -6.89 -15.24
CA SER A 584 -50.01 -8.16 -15.92
C SER A 584 -50.91 -8.00 -17.15
N GLU A 585 -51.00 -6.79 -17.68
CA GLU A 585 -51.84 -6.39 -18.81
C GLU A 585 -51.24 -6.86 -20.15
N THR A 586 -52.09 -7.01 -21.18
CA THR A 586 -51.61 -7.23 -22.56
C THR A 586 -50.86 -6.01 -23.09
N THR A 587 -49.96 -6.18 -24.06
CA THR A 587 -49.19 -5.07 -24.63
C THR A 587 -50.07 -3.93 -25.17
N SER A 588 -51.21 -4.25 -25.80
CA SER A 588 -52.17 -3.25 -26.28
C SER A 588 -52.79 -2.44 -25.14
N GLN A 589 -53.14 -3.08 -24.02
CA GLN A 589 -53.65 -2.40 -22.82
C GLN A 589 -52.57 -1.52 -22.18
N LYS A 590 -51.33 -2.01 -22.10
CA LYS A 590 -50.17 -1.24 -21.63
C LYS A 590 -49.96 0.02 -22.46
N ILE A 591 -50.02 -0.08 -23.80
CA ILE A 591 -49.91 1.08 -24.70
C ILE A 591 -51.00 2.11 -24.39
N GLU A 592 -52.25 1.67 -24.30
CA GLU A 592 -53.38 2.56 -24.01
C GLU A 592 -53.26 3.24 -22.64
N ARG A 593 -52.77 2.52 -21.62
CA ARG A 593 -52.46 3.08 -20.30
C ARG A 593 -51.41 4.18 -20.37
N VAL A 594 -50.31 3.94 -21.09
CA VAL A 594 -49.27 4.96 -21.28
C VAL A 594 -49.82 6.17 -22.01
N LYS A 595 -50.59 5.98 -23.09
CA LYS A 595 -51.22 7.08 -23.84
C LYS A 595 -52.07 7.97 -22.93
N ARG A 596 -52.93 7.36 -22.11
CA ARG A 596 -53.76 8.09 -21.15
C ARG A 596 -52.94 8.83 -20.10
N PHE A 597 -51.88 8.19 -19.58
CA PHE A 597 -50.99 8.81 -18.61
C PHE A 597 -50.27 10.03 -19.21
N LEU A 598 -49.73 9.91 -20.41
CA LEU A 598 -49.04 11.01 -21.11
C LEU A 598 -49.98 12.16 -21.49
N ALA A 599 -51.25 11.86 -21.75
CA ALA A 599 -52.27 12.86 -22.08
C ALA A 599 -52.93 13.51 -20.85
N ASP A 600 -52.73 12.97 -19.64
CA ASP A 600 -53.30 13.52 -18.40
C ASP A 600 -52.62 14.85 -18.06
N PRO A 601 -53.37 15.97 -17.99
CA PRO A 601 -52.81 17.27 -17.64
C PRO A 601 -52.09 17.31 -16.29
N LYS A 602 -52.44 16.42 -15.35
CA LYS A 602 -51.79 16.35 -14.02
C LYS A 602 -50.32 15.93 -14.07
N ASN A 603 -49.89 15.31 -15.16
CA ASN A 603 -48.50 14.86 -15.33
C ASN A 603 -47.64 15.90 -16.05
N GLU A 604 -48.23 17.00 -16.56
CA GLU A 604 -47.52 18.12 -17.21
C GLU A 604 -46.61 17.71 -18.39
N LEU A 605 -46.91 16.58 -19.06
CA LEU A 605 -46.13 16.07 -20.19
C LEU A 605 -46.67 16.48 -21.56
N LEU A 606 -47.99 16.67 -21.67
CA LEU A 606 -48.63 17.01 -22.96
C LEU A 606 -48.16 18.39 -23.47
N THR A 607 -47.90 19.32 -22.55
CA THR A 607 -47.31 20.62 -22.82
C THR A 607 -46.31 20.92 -21.71
N ILE A 608 -45.05 21.07 -22.08
CA ILE A 608 -43.94 21.36 -21.17
C ILE A 608 -43.60 22.84 -21.34
N ASP A 609 -43.97 23.65 -20.34
CA ASP A 609 -43.75 25.09 -20.31
C ASP A 609 -43.15 25.51 -18.95
N PRO A 610 -41.99 26.20 -18.91
CA PRO A 610 -41.12 26.54 -20.05
C PRO A 610 -40.54 25.29 -20.75
N PRO A 611 -40.07 25.38 -22.00
CA PRO A 611 -39.41 24.27 -22.68
C PRO A 611 -38.24 23.70 -21.85
N VAL A 612 -37.95 22.41 -21.98
CA VAL A 612 -36.88 21.73 -21.22
C VAL A 612 -35.90 21.05 -22.18
N PRO A 613 -34.58 21.26 -22.06
CA PRO A 613 -33.59 20.44 -22.75
C PRO A 613 -33.62 19.00 -22.26
N LEU A 614 -33.58 18.02 -23.15
CA LEU A 614 -33.59 16.61 -22.76
C LEU A 614 -32.28 16.21 -22.05
N PRO A 615 -32.34 15.48 -20.93
CA PRO A 615 -31.16 14.92 -20.28
C PRO A 615 -30.26 14.08 -21.22
N LEU A 616 -30.91 13.23 -22.02
CA LEU A 616 -30.27 12.31 -22.95
C LEU A 616 -29.51 13.02 -24.07
N ASP A 617 -29.99 14.20 -24.47
CA ASP A 617 -29.41 15.03 -25.52
C ASP A 617 -29.71 16.51 -25.23
N PRO A 618 -28.80 17.21 -24.52
CA PRO A 618 -29.03 18.59 -24.08
C PRO A 618 -29.21 19.59 -25.23
N SER A 619 -28.88 19.21 -26.47
CA SER A 619 -29.11 20.05 -27.66
C SER A 619 -30.58 20.05 -28.12
N VAL A 620 -31.39 19.11 -27.63
CA VAL A 620 -32.79 18.94 -28.03
C VAL A 620 -33.71 19.51 -26.95
N ILE A 621 -34.34 20.65 -27.28
CA ILE A 621 -35.33 21.31 -26.42
C ILE A 621 -36.72 20.75 -26.72
N VAL A 622 -37.41 20.27 -25.68
CA VAL A 622 -38.74 19.68 -25.79
C VAL A 622 -39.82 20.56 -25.18
N VAL A 623 -40.98 20.57 -25.84
CA VAL A 623 -42.16 21.39 -25.49
C VAL A 623 -43.39 20.54 -25.14
N GLY A 624 -43.27 19.21 -25.18
CA GLY A 624 -44.35 18.28 -24.87
C GLY A 624 -44.12 16.90 -25.48
N VAL A 625 -45.06 15.99 -25.24
CA VAL A 625 -45.07 14.63 -25.81
C VAL A 625 -46.19 14.46 -26.85
N ILE A 626 -46.05 13.45 -27.71
CA ILE A 626 -47.07 13.02 -28.68
C ILE A 626 -47.58 11.65 -28.24
N PRO A 627 -48.65 11.57 -27.42
CA PRO A 627 -49.15 10.31 -26.89
C PRO A 627 -49.48 9.29 -27.99
N GLU A 628 -50.04 9.75 -29.12
CA GLU A 628 -50.47 8.85 -30.20
C GLU A 628 -49.33 8.06 -30.86
N GLU A 629 -48.12 8.61 -30.84
CA GLU A 629 -46.92 7.99 -31.42
C GLU A 629 -46.11 7.20 -30.39
N THR A 630 -46.64 7.03 -29.18
CA THR A 630 -46.01 6.26 -28.11
C THR A 630 -46.23 4.76 -28.31
N ARG A 631 -45.22 3.95 -27.98
CA ARG A 631 -45.27 2.48 -28.08
C ARG A 631 -44.73 1.82 -26.82
N VAL A 632 -45.16 0.59 -26.55
CA VAL A 632 -44.58 -0.29 -25.54
C VAL A 632 -44.07 -1.53 -26.26
N PHE A 633 -42.78 -1.83 -26.10
CA PHE A 633 -42.18 -2.99 -26.76
C PHE A 633 -42.48 -4.28 -26.01
N LYS A 634 -42.70 -5.36 -26.76
CA LYS A 634 -42.91 -6.71 -26.22
C LYS A 634 -41.56 -7.27 -25.76
N SER A 635 -41.21 -6.99 -24.51
CA SER A 635 -39.99 -7.47 -23.82
C SER A 635 -40.29 -7.69 -22.33
N SER A 636 -39.47 -8.49 -21.65
CA SER A 636 -39.58 -8.76 -20.21
C SER A 636 -39.64 -7.49 -19.36
N LEU A 637 -38.95 -6.43 -19.78
CA LEU A 637 -38.91 -5.14 -19.10
C LEU A 637 -39.96 -4.14 -19.60
N SER A 638 -40.73 -4.48 -20.64
CA SER A 638 -41.77 -3.63 -21.25
C SER A 638 -41.36 -2.16 -21.44
N PRO A 639 -40.25 -1.87 -22.15
CA PRO A 639 -39.74 -0.51 -22.26
C PRO A 639 -40.68 0.37 -23.11
N ILE A 640 -40.72 1.65 -22.77
CA ILE A 640 -41.68 2.62 -23.32
C ILE A 640 -40.97 3.53 -24.31
N MET A 641 -41.49 3.65 -25.52
CA MET A 641 -41.06 4.66 -26.49
C MET A 641 -41.95 5.89 -26.37
N VAL A 642 -41.39 6.98 -25.86
CA VAL A 642 -42.06 8.28 -25.77
C VAL A 642 -41.55 9.17 -26.90
N THR A 643 -42.48 9.72 -27.69
CA THR A 643 -42.14 10.65 -28.77
C THR A 643 -42.32 12.09 -28.28
N PHE A 644 -41.23 12.84 -28.17
CA PHE A 644 -41.28 14.25 -27.79
C PHE A 644 -41.48 15.15 -29.00
N LYS A 645 -42.18 16.26 -28.78
CA LYS A 645 -42.24 17.40 -29.69
C LYS A 645 -41.09 18.35 -29.36
N THR A 646 -40.29 18.69 -30.35
CA THR A 646 -39.18 19.63 -30.18
C THR A 646 -39.64 21.07 -30.41
N GLU A 647 -38.92 22.04 -29.84
CA GLU A 647 -39.16 23.47 -30.07
C GLU A 647 -39.07 23.85 -31.56
N SER A 648 -38.17 23.20 -32.31
CA SER A 648 -38.02 23.34 -33.75
C SER A 648 -39.18 22.78 -34.59
N GLY A 649 -40.22 22.22 -33.96
CA GLY A 649 -41.36 21.59 -34.62
C GLY A 649 -41.12 20.16 -35.10
N GLY A 650 -39.94 19.60 -34.80
CA GLY A 650 -39.57 18.20 -35.06
C GLY A 650 -40.09 17.22 -34.01
N LYS A 651 -39.65 15.96 -34.15
CA LYS A 651 -40.00 14.86 -33.26
C LYS A 651 -38.73 14.17 -32.77
N TYR A 652 -38.71 13.79 -31.50
CA TYR A 652 -37.58 13.06 -30.90
C TYR A 652 -38.10 11.81 -30.16
N PRO A 653 -38.05 10.62 -30.78
CA PRO A 653 -38.46 9.39 -30.12
C PRO A 653 -37.35 8.91 -29.16
N MET A 654 -37.74 8.63 -27.92
CA MET A 654 -36.85 8.19 -26.86
C MET A 654 -37.41 6.91 -26.23
N LEU A 655 -36.56 5.90 -26.07
CA LEU A 655 -36.88 4.69 -25.33
C LEU A 655 -36.51 4.90 -23.86
N PHE A 656 -37.44 4.62 -22.96
CA PHE A 656 -37.23 4.66 -21.52
C PHE A 656 -37.37 3.24 -20.95
N LYS A 657 -36.36 2.80 -20.20
CA LYS A 657 -36.25 1.46 -19.61
C LYS A 657 -36.20 1.57 -18.08
N THR A 658 -36.96 0.71 -17.41
CA THR A 658 -36.93 0.56 -15.94
C THR A 658 -36.72 -0.91 -15.58
N GLY A 659 -35.88 -1.17 -14.58
CA GLY A 659 -35.45 -2.49 -14.16
C GLY A 659 -34.13 -2.98 -14.74
N ASP A 660 -33.36 -2.12 -15.38
CA ASP A 660 -32.11 -2.45 -16.07
C ASP A 660 -31.04 -1.40 -15.76
N ASP A 661 -29.79 -1.82 -15.65
CA ASP A 661 -28.66 -0.92 -15.39
C ASP A 661 -27.99 -0.51 -16.71
N LEU A 662 -28.40 0.64 -17.25
CA LEU A 662 -27.90 1.12 -18.54
C LEU A 662 -26.49 1.72 -18.48
N ARG A 663 -25.81 1.73 -17.32
CA ARG A 663 -24.42 2.22 -17.24
C ARG A 663 -23.48 1.39 -18.12
N GLN A 664 -23.75 0.10 -18.26
CA GLN A 664 -22.98 -0.78 -19.14
C GLN A 664 -23.15 -0.40 -20.61
N ASP A 665 -24.39 -0.32 -21.09
CA ASP A 665 -24.70 0.11 -22.46
C ASP A 665 -24.16 1.51 -22.76
N GLN A 666 -24.29 2.42 -21.80
CA GLN A 666 -23.78 3.78 -21.90
C GLN A 666 -22.26 3.80 -22.08
N LEU A 667 -21.52 3.03 -21.28
CA LEU A 667 -20.06 2.88 -21.44
C LEU A 667 -19.72 2.33 -22.83
N VAL A 668 -20.41 1.29 -23.29
CA VAL A 668 -20.12 0.67 -24.59
C VAL A 668 -20.37 1.64 -25.74
N ILE A 669 -21.50 2.36 -25.74
CA ILE A 669 -21.80 3.38 -26.73
C ILE A 669 -20.83 4.55 -26.68
N GLN A 670 -20.39 4.97 -25.49
CA GLN A 670 -19.37 6.01 -25.35
C GLN A 670 -18.06 5.56 -25.99
N ILE A 671 -17.64 4.32 -25.76
CA ILE A 671 -16.44 3.76 -26.38
C ILE A 671 -16.61 3.59 -27.90
N ILE A 672 -17.79 3.19 -28.40
CA ILE A 672 -18.09 3.16 -29.85
C ILE A 672 -17.99 4.56 -30.44
N THR A 673 -18.51 5.58 -29.75
CA THR A 673 -18.41 6.99 -30.19
C THR A 673 -16.96 7.44 -30.26
N LEU A 674 -16.15 7.09 -29.26
CA LEU A 674 -14.72 7.37 -29.27
C LEU A 674 -14.01 6.66 -30.43
N MET A 675 -14.27 5.36 -30.63
CA MET A 675 -13.68 4.59 -31.71
C MET A 675 -14.04 5.17 -33.08
N ASP A 676 -15.30 5.57 -33.29
CA ASP A 676 -15.73 6.26 -34.51
C ASP A 676 -14.93 7.55 -34.75
N GLN A 677 -14.75 8.38 -33.73
CA GLN A 677 -13.93 9.59 -33.86
C GLN A 677 -12.45 9.29 -34.14
N LEU A 678 -11.88 8.25 -33.52
CA LEU A 678 -10.50 7.83 -33.80
C LEU A 678 -10.34 7.35 -35.24
N LEU A 679 -11.31 6.60 -35.76
CA LEU A 679 -11.32 6.18 -37.16
C LEU A 679 -11.45 7.37 -38.11
N GLN A 680 -12.32 8.33 -37.79
CA GLN A 680 -12.46 9.57 -38.57
C GLN A 680 -11.19 10.43 -38.55
N LYS A 681 -10.43 10.47 -37.44
CA LYS A 681 -9.11 11.13 -37.38
C LYS A 681 -8.10 10.52 -38.36
N GLU A 682 -8.20 9.21 -38.63
CA GLU A 682 -7.40 8.52 -39.66
C GLU A 682 -8.04 8.60 -41.06
N ASN A 683 -9.04 9.46 -41.26
CA ASN A 683 -9.84 9.61 -42.49
C ASN A 683 -10.63 8.36 -42.90
N LEU A 684 -11.01 7.51 -41.94
CA LEU A 684 -11.81 6.31 -42.17
C LEU A 684 -13.24 6.49 -41.63
N ASP A 685 -14.12 7.04 -42.46
CA ASP A 685 -15.57 7.11 -42.16
C ASP A 685 -16.26 5.78 -42.47
N LEU A 686 -16.51 5.01 -41.42
CA LEU A 686 -17.23 3.73 -41.47
C LEU A 686 -18.74 3.87 -41.30
N LYS A 687 -19.31 5.08 -41.31
CA LYS A 687 -20.76 5.30 -41.19
C LYS A 687 -21.36 4.66 -39.94
N LEU A 688 -20.63 4.71 -38.82
CA LEU A 688 -21.15 4.24 -37.53
C LEU A 688 -22.30 5.15 -37.06
N SER A 689 -23.18 4.58 -36.25
CA SER A 689 -24.36 5.28 -35.71
C SER A 689 -24.47 5.08 -34.20
N PRO A 690 -23.56 5.67 -33.40
CA PRO A 690 -23.67 5.61 -31.95
C PRO A 690 -24.88 6.43 -31.49
N TYR A 691 -25.96 5.74 -31.15
CA TYR A 691 -27.17 6.37 -30.61
C TYR A 691 -26.95 6.82 -29.15
N LYS A 692 -27.66 7.85 -28.69
CA LYS A 692 -27.48 8.35 -27.31
C LYS A 692 -28.04 7.37 -26.28
N ILE A 693 -27.33 7.20 -25.16
CA ILE A 693 -27.78 6.47 -23.97
C ILE A 693 -27.41 7.27 -22.73
N LEU A 694 -28.32 7.33 -21.76
CA LEU A 694 -28.09 7.92 -20.45
C LEU A 694 -28.75 7.07 -19.37
N ALA A 695 -27.95 6.54 -18.45
CA ALA A 695 -28.45 6.00 -17.19
C ALA A 695 -28.98 7.15 -16.32
N THR A 696 -30.18 6.98 -15.77
CA THR A 696 -30.80 7.96 -14.85
C THR A 696 -30.88 7.45 -13.41
N SER A 697 -30.66 6.15 -13.21
CA SER A 697 -30.38 5.51 -11.92
C SER A 697 -29.65 4.19 -12.17
N THR A 698 -29.34 3.44 -11.11
CA THR A 698 -28.78 2.08 -11.22
C THR A 698 -29.77 1.05 -11.76
N THR A 699 -31.05 1.43 -11.95
CA THR A 699 -32.10 0.54 -12.45
C THR A 699 -32.97 1.19 -13.53
N ALA A 700 -32.61 2.35 -14.04
CA ALA A 700 -33.39 3.03 -15.06
C ALA A 700 -32.51 3.89 -15.98
N GLY A 701 -33.00 4.13 -17.18
CA GLY A 701 -32.34 5.04 -18.10
C GLY A 701 -33.10 5.21 -19.40
N ALA A 702 -32.53 6.06 -20.26
CA ALA A 702 -33.08 6.41 -21.55
C ALA A 702 -32.08 6.11 -22.68
N SER A 703 -32.61 5.75 -23.84
CA SER A 703 -31.84 5.64 -25.07
C SER A 703 -32.57 6.27 -26.25
N GLN A 704 -31.83 6.86 -27.18
CA GLN A 704 -32.38 7.42 -28.40
C GLN A 704 -32.97 6.29 -29.24
N PHE A 705 -34.19 6.48 -29.74
CA PHE A 705 -34.79 5.52 -30.66
C PHE A 705 -34.40 5.86 -32.09
N VAL A 706 -33.59 5.00 -32.72
CA VAL A 706 -33.22 5.13 -34.13
C VAL A 706 -34.22 4.34 -34.99
N PRO A 707 -34.94 4.98 -35.94
CA PRO A 707 -35.88 4.30 -36.82
C PRO A 707 -35.21 3.17 -37.62
N SER A 708 -35.46 1.93 -37.22
CA SER A 708 -34.76 0.75 -37.76
C SER A 708 -35.61 -0.52 -37.57
N GLN A 709 -35.19 -1.62 -38.21
CA GLN A 709 -35.77 -2.94 -37.99
C GLN A 709 -34.67 -3.94 -37.65
N THR A 710 -34.97 -4.86 -36.74
CA THR A 710 -34.08 -5.99 -36.41
C THR A 710 -33.94 -6.92 -37.62
N PHE A 711 -32.79 -7.55 -37.79
CA PHE A 711 -32.60 -8.58 -38.82
C PHE A 711 -33.62 -9.72 -38.70
N ALA A 712 -34.02 -10.12 -37.48
CA ALA A 712 -35.05 -11.12 -37.26
C ALA A 712 -36.40 -10.72 -37.90
N ALA A 713 -36.86 -9.50 -37.64
CA ALA A 713 -38.08 -8.96 -38.25
C ALA A 713 -37.96 -8.85 -39.78
N ILE A 714 -36.81 -8.39 -40.30
CA ILE A 714 -36.54 -8.31 -41.73
C ILE A 714 -36.62 -9.71 -42.37
N SER A 715 -35.93 -10.70 -41.80
CA SER A 715 -35.95 -12.09 -42.28
C SER A 715 -37.34 -12.74 -42.24
N SER A 716 -38.20 -12.33 -41.30
CA SER A 716 -39.59 -12.80 -41.27
C SER A 716 -40.46 -12.22 -42.39
N LYS A 717 -40.14 -11.02 -42.87
CA LYS A 717 -40.94 -10.26 -43.84
C LYS A 717 -40.49 -10.45 -45.28
N TYR A 718 -39.18 -10.57 -45.50
CA TYR A 718 -38.59 -10.66 -46.84
C TYR A 718 -38.04 -12.08 -47.07
N GLY A 719 -38.22 -12.59 -48.29
CA GLY A 719 -37.81 -13.95 -48.68
C GLY A 719 -36.31 -14.09 -48.96
N SER A 720 -35.94 -14.40 -50.21
CA SER A 720 -34.52 -14.56 -50.58
C SER A 720 -33.77 -13.22 -50.46
N ASN A 721 -32.62 -13.26 -49.76
CA ASN A 721 -31.78 -12.11 -49.37
C ASN A 721 -32.56 -10.98 -48.64
N PRO A 722 -32.99 -11.22 -47.39
CA PRO A 722 -33.94 -10.35 -46.69
C PRO A 722 -33.48 -8.90 -46.53
N ALA A 723 -32.21 -8.68 -46.16
CA ALA A 723 -31.65 -7.35 -45.95
C ALA A 723 -31.65 -6.53 -47.25
N ILE A 724 -31.29 -7.14 -48.38
CA ILE A 724 -31.38 -6.50 -49.70
C ILE A 724 -32.82 -6.23 -50.09
N GLY A 725 -33.75 -7.14 -49.81
CA GLY A 725 -35.18 -6.92 -50.02
C GLY A 725 -35.70 -5.68 -49.26
N TYR A 726 -35.29 -5.52 -48.01
CA TYR A 726 -35.60 -4.36 -47.18
C TYR A 726 -34.99 -3.06 -47.76
N LEU A 727 -33.68 -3.06 -48.03
CA LEU A 727 -33.00 -1.88 -48.57
C LEU A 727 -33.55 -1.48 -49.96
N LYS A 728 -33.92 -2.46 -50.79
CA LYS A 728 -34.54 -2.24 -52.11
C LYS A 728 -35.93 -1.64 -52.00
N GLN A 729 -36.73 -2.04 -51.01
CA GLN A 729 -38.05 -1.47 -50.79
C GLN A 729 -37.96 0.03 -50.43
N HIS A 730 -36.94 0.42 -49.67
CA HIS A 730 -36.78 1.79 -49.18
C HIS A 730 -35.92 2.69 -50.10
N ASN A 731 -34.94 2.12 -50.81
CA ASN A 731 -34.02 2.83 -51.71
C ASN A 731 -33.85 2.12 -53.06
N PRO A 732 -34.92 1.98 -53.86
CA PRO A 732 -34.86 1.30 -55.14
C PRO A 732 -34.03 2.08 -56.17
N ASP A 733 -33.14 1.38 -56.88
CA ASP A 733 -32.46 1.90 -58.07
C ASP A 733 -32.27 0.78 -59.09
N SER A 734 -33.06 0.81 -60.17
CA SER A 734 -33.04 -0.22 -61.20
C SER A 734 -31.74 -0.31 -62.00
N ARG A 735 -30.87 0.72 -61.94
CA ARG A 735 -29.58 0.75 -62.66
C ARG A 735 -28.40 0.30 -61.79
N ALA A 736 -28.60 0.18 -60.49
CA ALA A 736 -27.56 -0.18 -59.53
C ALA A 736 -27.50 -1.70 -59.26
N TYR A 737 -26.38 -2.15 -58.69
CA TYR A 737 -26.17 -3.54 -58.28
C TYR A 737 -27.28 -4.01 -57.33
N GLN A 738 -27.85 -5.19 -57.60
CA GLN A 738 -29.00 -5.78 -56.87
C GLN A 738 -30.29 -4.93 -56.81
N GLY A 739 -30.35 -3.82 -57.55
CA GLY A 739 -31.52 -2.94 -57.60
C GLY A 739 -31.64 -1.96 -56.42
N VAL A 740 -30.56 -1.76 -55.66
CA VAL A 740 -30.49 -0.88 -54.48
C VAL A 740 -29.52 0.25 -54.78
N ARG A 741 -29.83 1.47 -54.32
CA ARG A 741 -28.91 2.62 -54.45
C ARG A 741 -27.52 2.28 -53.92
N LYS A 742 -26.48 2.62 -54.70
CA LYS A 742 -25.06 2.34 -54.36
C LYS A 742 -24.67 2.91 -52.99
N GLU A 743 -25.03 4.16 -52.70
CA GLU A 743 -24.73 4.84 -51.42
C GLU A 743 -25.27 4.08 -50.20
N THR A 744 -26.47 3.50 -50.31
CA THR A 744 -27.11 2.69 -49.26
C THR A 744 -26.34 1.41 -49.00
N LEU A 745 -25.91 0.72 -50.06
CA LEU A 745 -25.10 -0.50 -49.94
C LEU A 745 -23.70 -0.20 -49.38
N GLU A 746 -23.07 0.89 -49.79
CA GLU A 746 -21.78 1.34 -49.24
C GLU A 746 -21.88 1.67 -47.76
N THR A 747 -22.97 2.36 -47.35
CA THR A 747 -23.26 2.65 -45.94
C THR A 747 -23.41 1.37 -45.13
N PHE A 748 -24.14 0.38 -45.66
CA PHE A 748 -24.28 -0.92 -45.03
C PHE A 748 -22.94 -1.64 -44.88
N VAL A 749 -22.14 -1.74 -45.95
CA VAL A 749 -20.84 -2.42 -45.95
C VAL A 749 -19.88 -1.77 -44.94
N LYS A 750 -19.80 -0.44 -44.93
CA LYS A 750 -18.93 0.32 -44.03
C LYS A 750 -19.35 0.17 -42.56
N SER A 751 -20.63 0.37 -42.26
CA SER A 751 -21.15 0.30 -40.89
C SER A 751 -21.07 -1.13 -40.35
N CYS A 752 -21.36 -2.13 -41.18
CA CYS A 752 -21.15 -3.53 -40.86
C CYS A 752 -19.68 -3.83 -40.51
N ALA A 753 -18.72 -3.37 -41.32
CA ALA A 753 -17.29 -3.57 -41.05
C ALA A 753 -16.86 -2.94 -39.72
N GLY A 754 -17.25 -1.70 -39.47
CA GLY A 754 -16.93 -0.99 -38.24
C GLY A 754 -17.50 -1.67 -36.99
N TYR A 755 -18.79 -2.02 -36.99
CA TYR A 755 -19.41 -2.72 -35.85
C TYR A 755 -18.84 -4.12 -35.64
N CYS A 756 -18.49 -4.87 -36.70
CA CYS A 756 -17.83 -6.18 -36.57
C CYS A 756 -16.49 -6.05 -35.82
N VAL A 757 -15.62 -5.11 -36.21
CA VAL A 757 -14.32 -4.90 -35.56
C VAL A 757 -14.47 -4.40 -34.13
N ILE A 758 -15.33 -3.41 -33.91
CA ILE A 758 -15.53 -2.82 -32.57
C ILE A 758 -16.10 -3.87 -31.59
N THR A 759 -17.10 -4.62 -32.01
CA THR A 759 -17.70 -5.66 -31.14
C THR A 759 -16.76 -6.83 -30.86
N TYR A 760 -15.85 -7.15 -31.79
CA TYR A 760 -14.75 -8.09 -31.55
C TYR A 760 -13.77 -7.57 -30.49
N ILE A 761 -13.31 -6.32 -30.62
CA ILE A 761 -12.36 -5.70 -29.67
C ILE A 761 -12.97 -5.64 -28.27
N LEU A 762 -14.23 -5.20 -28.16
CA LEU A 762 -14.95 -5.10 -26.89
C LEU A 762 -15.44 -6.46 -26.34
N GLY A 763 -15.36 -7.51 -27.16
CA GLY A 763 -15.85 -8.84 -26.82
C GLY A 763 -17.34 -8.86 -26.49
N VAL A 764 -18.16 -8.17 -27.29
CA VAL A 764 -19.62 -8.10 -27.08
C VAL A 764 -20.26 -9.46 -27.40
N GLY A 765 -20.96 -10.02 -26.42
CA GLY A 765 -21.67 -11.29 -26.53
C GLY A 765 -23.13 -11.15 -26.97
N ASP A 766 -23.82 -12.28 -27.10
CA ASP A 766 -25.27 -12.34 -27.38
C ASP A 766 -25.71 -11.54 -28.62
N ARG A 767 -24.89 -11.55 -29.68
CA ARG A 767 -25.22 -10.88 -30.96
C ARG A 767 -26.08 -11.77 -31.84
N HIS A 768 -27.35 -11.93 -31.48
CA HIS A 768 -28.36 -12.61 -32.31
C HIS A 768 -29.13 -11.63 -33.21
N LEU A 769 -29.90 -12.16 -34.17
CA LEU A 769 -30.61 -11.36 -35.19
C LEU A 769 -31.61 -10.32 -34.63
N GLU A 770 -32.07 -10.44 -33.38
CA GLU A 770 -32.90 -9.41 -32.73
C GLU A 770 -32.08 -8.21 -32.21
N ASN A 771 -30.77 -8.36 -31.97
CA ASN A 771 -29.88 -7.31 -31.48
C ASN A 771 -29.11 -6.61 -32.61
N LEU A 772 -29.30 -7.06 -33.85
CA LEU A 772 -28.73 -6.47 -35.07
C LEU A 772 -29.81 -5.67 -35.77
N LEU A 773 -29.60 -4.37 -35.93
CA LEU A 773 -30.58 -3.45 -36.52
C LEU A 773 -30.07 -2.87 -37.84
N LEU A 774 -31.01 -2.68 -38.76
CA LEU A 774 -30.79 -2.04 -40.06
C LEU A 774 -31.76 -0.88 -40.23
N ALA A 775 -31.21 0.32 -40.35
CA ALA A 775 -31.95 1.51 -40.71
C ALA A 775 -32.30 1.49 -42.22
N PRO A 776 -33.39 2.15 -42.64
CA PRO A 776 -33.79 2.18 -44.05
C PRO A 776 -32.72 2.72 -44.98
N ASP A 777 -31.88 3.66 -44.54
CA ASP A 777 -30.82 4.31 -45.31
C ASP A 777 -29.53 3.48 -45.46
N GLY A 778 -29.48 2.29 -44.85
CA GLY A 778 -28.35 1.38 -44.92
C GLY A 778 -27.47 1.38 -43.68
N HIS A 779 -27.70 2.24 -42.68
CA HIS A 779 -26.93 2.18 -41.44
C HIS A 779 -27.21 0.89 -40.66
N PHE A 780 -26.17 0.09 -40.47
CA PHE A 780 -26.17 -1.10 -39.64
C PHE A 780 -25.62 -0.76 -38.25
N PHE A 781 -26.26 -1.24 -37.19
CA PHE A 781 -25.77 -1.07 -35.83
C PHE A 781 -26.27 -2.15 -34.88
N HIS A 782 -25.55 -2.32 -33.77
CA HIS A 782 -25.90 -3.26 -32.72
C HIS A 782 -26.65 -2.53 -31.60
N ALA A 783 -27.62 -3.19 -30.95
CA ALA A 783 -28.24 -2.72 -29.72
C ALA A 783 -28.12 -3.76 -28.60
N ASP A 784 -28.45 -3.33 -27.38
CA ASP A 784 -28.45 -4.14 -26.16
C ASP A 784 -27.06 -4.70 -25.84
N PHE A 785 -26.28 -4.04 -25.00
CA PHE A 785 -24.91 -4.46 -24.67
C PHE A 785 -24.83 -5.16 -23.31
N GLY A 786 -25.87 -5.90 -22.91
CA GLY A 786 -25.93 -6.61 -21.63
C GLY A 786 -24.84 -7.68 -21.40
N PHE A 787 -24.13 -8.10 -22.45
CA PHE A 787 -22.99 -9.03 -22.35
C PHE A 787 -21.74 -8.46 -23.06
N ILE A 788 -20.67 -8.18 -22.29
CA ILE A 788 -19.41 -7.65 -22.81
C ILE A 788 -18.18 -8.41 -22.29
N LEU A 789 -16.99 -8.05 -22.78
CA LEU A 789 -15.70 -8.58 -22.29
C LEU A 789 -15.64 -10.11 -22.37
N GLY A 790 -16.10 -10.66 -23.50
CA GLY A 790 -16.05 -12.08 -23.82
C GLY A 790 -17.08 -12.93 -23.10
N ARG A 791 -18.00 -12.34 -22.34
CA ARG A 791 -19.18 -13.06 -21.85
C ARG A 791 -20.16 -13.30 -22.98
N ASP A 792 -20.71 -14.50 -23.03
CA ASP A 792 -21.78 -14.85 -23.96
C ASP A 792 -22.68 -15.90 -23.28
N PRO A 793 -24.01 -15.78 -23.37
CA PRO A 793 -24.92 -16.82 -22.89
C PRO A 793 -24.75 -18.13 -23.66
N LYS A 794 -24.22 -18.09 -24.90
CA LYS A 794 -24.03 -19.26 -25.75
C LYS A 794 -22.63 -19.85 -25.53
N PRO A 795 -22.51 -21.15 -25.18
CA PRO A 795 -21.21 -21.80 -25.08
C PRO A 795 -20.55 -21.86 -26.47
N PHE A 796 -19.24 -21.61 -26.52
CA PHE A 796 -18.42 -21.63 -27.76
C PHE A 796 -18.89 -20.65 -28.85
N ALA A 797 -19.49 -19.53 -28.45
CA ALA A 797 -19.88 -18.51 -29.42
C ALA A 797 -18.64 -17.98 -30.17
N PRO A 798 -18.74 -17.73 -31.48
CA PRO A 798 -17.62 -17.23 -32.27
C PRO A 798 -17.14 -15.88 -31.75
N ALA A 799 -15.84 -15.64 -31.87
CA ALA A 799 -15.19 -14.42 -31.39
C ALA A 799 -15.62 -13.18 -32.18
N LEU A 800 -15.71 -13.30 -33.50
CA LEU A 800 -16.27 -12.27 -34.37
C LEU A 800 -17.73 -12.63 -34.68
N LYS A 801 -18.62 -11.64 -34.55
CA LYS A 801 -20.05 -11.81 -34.77
C LYS A 801 -20.41 -11.40 -36.20
N LEU A 802 -20.24 -12.32 -37.13
CA LEU A 802 -20.57 -12.15 -38.54
C LEU A 802 -21.63 -13.19 -38.94
N SER A 803 -22.86 -12.74 -39.20
CA SER A 803 -23.96 -13.65 -39.57
C SER A 803 -24.02 -13.89 -41.08
N LYS A 804 -24.63 -15.01 -41.49
CA LYS A 804 -24.84 -15.33 -42.90
C LYS A 804 -25.68 -14.26 -43.59
N GLU A 805 -26.71 -13.74 -42.92
CA GLU A 805 -27.60 -12.70 -43.44
C GLU A 805 -26.84 -11.40 -43.75
N MET A 806 -25.82 -11.07 -42.95
CA MET A 806 -24.96 -9.90 -43.20
C MET A 806 -24.12 -10.11 -44.47
N VAL A 807 -23.55 -11.30 -44.65
CA VAL A 807 -22.72 -11.63 -45.82
C VAL A 807 -23.53 -11.81 -47.09
N ASP A 808 -24.70 -12.42 -47.01
CA ASP A 808 -25.64 -12.57 -48.14
C ASP A 808 -26.07 -11.19 -48.64
N ALA A 809 -26.25 -10.21 -47.74
CA ALA A 809 -26.53 -8.82 -48.10
C ALA A 809 -25.38 -8.17 -48.89
N MET A 810 -24.15 -8.66 -48.76
CA MET A 810 -23.00 -8.22 -49.55
C MET A 810 -22.85 -9.01 -50.86
N GLY A 811 -23.73 -9.98 -51.16
CA GLY A 811 -23.64 -10.82 -52.35
C GLY A 811 -22.97 -12.18 -52.14
N GLY A 812 -22.72 -12.58 -50.90
CA GLY A 812 -22.21 -13.91 -50.53
C GLY A 812 -20.68 -14.04 -50.51
N PHE A 813 -20.20 -15.13 -49.91
CA PHE A 813 -18.75 -15.38 -49.70
C PHE A 813 -18.12 -16.39 -50.68
N SER A 814 -18.91 -17.13 -51.48
CA SER A 814 -18.39 -18.20 -52.35
C SER A 814 -19.11 -18.23 -53.72
N PRO A 815 -18.50 -17.68 -54.80
CA PRO A 815 -17.26 -16.90 -54.79
C PRO A 815 -17.44 -15.56 -54.05
N PRO A 816 -16.37 -14.98 -53.46
CA PRO A 816 -16.47 -13.74 -52.71
C PRO A 816 -16.86 -12.59 -53.66
N SER A 817 -17.91 -11.86 -53.29
CA SER A 817 -18.34 -10.68 -54.04
C SER A 817 -17.37 -9.50 -53.86
N GLU A 818 -17.44 -8.52 -54.76
CA GLU A 818 -16.66 -7.29 -54.64
C GLU A 818 -16.97 -6.52 -53.34
N LEU A 819 -18.25 -6.46 -52.94
CA LEU A 819 -18.67 -5.81 -51.70
C LEU A 819 -18.13 -6.53 -50.46
N TYR A 820 -18.06 -7.87 -50.49
CA TYR A 820 -17.48 -8.65 -49.40
C TYR A 820 -15.96 -8.45 -49.28
N LEU A 821 -15.25 -8.31 -50.40
CA LEU A 821 -13.83 -7.96 -50.38
C LEU A 821 -13.59 -6.55 -49.82
N GLN A 822 -14.43 -5.58 -50.19
CA GLN A 822 -14.39 -4.23 -49.61
C GLN A 822 -14.67 -4.25 -48.11
N PHE A 823 -15.65 -5.04 -47.65
CA PHE A 823 -15.91 -5.27 -46.23
C PHE A 823 -14.66 -5.78 -45.49
N LYS A 824 -13.97 -6.81 -46.01
CA LYS A 824 -12.72 -7.32 -45.42
C LYS A 824 -11.67 -6.21 -45.32
N GLN A 825 -11.49 -5.43 -46.38
CA GLN A 825 -10.54 -4.32 -46.38
C GLN A 825 -10.87 -3.27 -45.32
N TYR A 826 -12.14 -2.87 -45.17
CA TYR A 826 -12.57 -1.95 -44.12
C TYR A 826 -12.32 -2.53 -42.72
N CYS A 827 -12.55 -3.83 -42.50
CA CYS A 827 -12.25 -4.48 -41.23
C CYS A 827 -10.75 -4.39 -40.89
N PHE A 828 -9.87 -4.65 -41.85
CA PHE A 828 -8.42 -4.56 -41.63
C PHE A 828 -7.97 -3.12 -41.35
N LEU A 829 -8.44 -2.15 -42.13
CA LEU A 829 -8.13 -0.74 -41.92
C LEU A 829 -8.61 -0.26 -40.54
N ALA A 830 -9.83 -0.62 -40.15
CA ALA A 830 -10.40 -0.27 -38.86
C ALA A 830 -9.62 -0.88 -37.70
N PHE A 831 -9.27 -2.17 -37.80
CA PHE A 831 -8.54 -2.87 -36.76
C PHE A 831 -7.14 -2.29 -36.57
N THR A 832 -6.41 -2.03 -37.66
CA THR A 832 -5.09 -1.38 -37.61
C THR A 832 -5.18 0.03 -37.01
N ALA A 833 -6.14 0.85 -37.44
CA ALA A 833 -6.33 2.20 -36.91
C ALA A 833 -6.61 2.20 -35.40
N LEU A 834 -7.51 1.32 -34.93
CA LEU A 834 -7.84 1.21 -33.51
C LEU A 834 -6.68 0.63 -32.68
N ARG A 835 -5.87 -0.29 -33.23
CA ARG A 835 -4.67 -0.82 -32.55
C ARG A 835 -3.66 0.28 -32.20
N LYS A 836 -3.47 1.29 -33.07
CA LYS A 836 -2.59 2.44 -32.80
C LYS A 836 -3.03 3.26 -31.58
N SER A 837 -4.34 3.34 -31.33
CA SER A 837 -4.95 4.11 -30.24
C SER A 837 -5.39 3.23 -29.06
N SER A 838 -4.84 2.01 -28.95
CA SER A 838 -5.24 1.03 -27.94
C SER A 838 -5.00 1.51 -26.51
N ASN A 839 -3.94 2.28 -26.25
CA ASN A 839 -3.62 2.81 -24.92
C ASN A 839 -4.75 3.66 -24.34
N LEU A 840 -5.33 4.57 -25.14
CA LEU A 840 -6.47 5.40 -24.73
C LEU A 840 -7.65 4.53 -24.31
N ILE A 841 -8.02 3.55 -25.14
CA ILE A 841 -9.16 2.66 -24.87
C ILE A 841 -8.90 1.84 -23.59
N LEU A 842 -7.69 1.30 -23.44
CA LEU A 842 -7.30 0.53 -22.25
C LEU A 842 -7.31 1.38 -20.97
N ASN A 843 -6.84 2.63 -21.03
CA ASN A 843 -6.85 3.55 -19.89
C ASN A 843 -8.28 3.92 -19.48
N LEU A 844 -9.18 4.15 -20.45
CA LEU A 844 -10.60 4.40 -20.16
C LEU A 844 -11.27 3.19 -19.50
N PHE A 845 -11.02 1.98 -19.98
CA PHE A 845 -11.50 0.76 -19.31
C PHE A 845 -10.91 0.60 -17.91
N SER A 846 -9.62 0.94 -17.72
CA SER A 846 -8.95 0.85 -16.42
C SER A 846 -9.61 1.77 -15.38
N LEU A 847 -10.08 2.95 -15.76
CA LEU A 847 -10.80 3.87 -14.86
C LEU A 847 -12.22 3.38 -14.51
N MET A 848 -12.80 2.49 -15.32
CA MET A 848 -14.15 1.95 -15.08
C MET A 848 -14.16 0.67 -14.22
N VAL A 849 -13.00 0.10 -13.90
CA VAL A 849 -12.90 -1.16 -13.14
C VAL A 849 -13.64 -1.09 -11.79
N HIS A 850 -13.61 0.08 -11.14
CA HIS A 850 -14.23 0.33 -9.84
C HIS A 850 -15.62 0.99 -9.94
N ALA A 851 -16.22 1.04 -11.13
CA ALA A 851 -17.52 1.69 -11.37
C ALA A 851 -18.73 0.82 -10.97
N ASN A 852 -18.51 -0.38 -10.42
CA ASN A 852 -19.58 -1.31 -10.00
C ASN A 852 -20.56 -1.68 -11.14
N ILE A 853 -20.09 -1.65 -12.40
CA ILE A 853 -20.86 -2.02 -13.59
C ILE A 853 -21.03 -3.55 -13.67
N PRO A 854 -22.22 -4.09 -14.02
CA PRO A 854 -22.55 -5.51 -13.88
C PRO A 854 -21.50 -6.49 -14.41
N ASP A 855 -21.14 -6.42 -15.70
CA ASP A 855 -20.19 -7.39 -16.25
C ASP A 855 -18.75 -7.18 -15.80
N ILE A 856 -18.35 -5.92 -15.64
CA ILE A 856 -17.00 -5.55 -15.17
C ILE A 856 -16.79 -6.03 -13.74
N LYS A 857 -17.80 -5.87 -12.88
CA LYS A 857 -17.80 -6.24 -11.46
C LYS A 857 -17.49 -7.73 -11.23
N ILE A 858 -17.87 -8.61 -12.15
CA ILE A 858 -17.69 -10.05 -11.96
C ILE A 858 -16.22 -10.46 -12.16
N GLU A 859 -15.48 -9.82 -13.07
CA GLU A 859 -14.04 -10.10 -13.27
C GLU A 859 -13.24 -8.80 -13.49
N PRO A 860 -13.13 -7.93 -12.46
CA PRO A 860 -12.55 -6.59 -12.60
C PRO A 860 -11.09 -6.63 -13.07
N ASP A 861 -10.30 -7.53 -12.50
CA ASP A 861 -8.87 -7.70 -12.82
C ASP A 861 -8.62 -8.17 -14.26
N LYS A 862 -9.62 -8.81 -14.87
CA LYS A 862 -9.51 -9.32 -16.25
C LYS A 862 -10.14 -8.40 -17.28
N ALA A 863 -10.95 -7.42 -16.87
CA ALA A 863 -11.70 -6.57 -17.81
C ALA A 863 -10.77 -5.90 -18.83
N VAL A 864 -9.72 -5.24 -18.35
CA VAL A 864 -8.73 -4.58 -19.23
C VAL A 864 -7.88 -5.61 -19.99
N PHE A 865 -7.53 -6.73 -19.35
CA PHE A 865 -6.74 -7.79 -19.98
C PHE A 865 -7.47 -8.40 -21.18
N LYS A 866 -8.78 -8.65 -21.09
CA LYS A 866 -9.56 -9.22 -22.20
C LYS A 866 -9.62 -8.30 -23.41
N VAL A 867 -9.76 -6.99 -23.20
CA VAL A 867 -9.71 -6.02 -24.31
C VAL A 867 -8.30 -5.96 -24.91
N LYS A 868 -7.27 -5.95 -24.06
CA LYS A 868 -5.86 -5.97 -24.50
C LYS A 868 -5.52 -7.19 -25.33
N ASP A 869 -5.99 -8.37 -24.93
CA ASP A 869 -5.78 -9.63 -25.63
C ASP A 869 -6.42 -9.61 -27.03
N ARG A 870 -7.64 -9.05 -27.16
CA ARG A 870 -8.31 -8.86 -28.46
C ARG A 870 -7.57 -7.92 -29.41
N PHE A 871 -6.81 -6.98 -28.86
CA PHE A 871 -5.97 -6.12 -29.65
C PHE A 871 -4.71 -6.81 -30.19
N HIS A 872 -4.28 -7.97 -29.64
CA HIS A 872 -3.07 -8.71 -30.07
C HIS A 872 -1.81 -7.82 -30.20
N LEU A 873 -1.55 -7.01 -29.17
CA LEU A 873 -0.47 -6.00 -29.16
C LEU A 873 0.95 -6.60 -29.17
N ASP A 874 1.06 -7.89 -28.89
CA ASP A 874 2.28 -8.70 -28.98
C ASP A 874 2.65 -9.05 -30.43
N LEU A 875 1.68 -9.03 -31.35
CA LEU A 875 1.90 -9.29 -32.77
C LEU A 875 2.23 -8.00 -33.53
N ASN A 876 3.01 -8.14 -34.61
CA ASN A 876 3.15 -7.06 -35.59
C ASN A 876 1.84 -6.87 -36.39
N GLU A 877 1.76 -5.80 -37.17
CA GLU A 877 0.56 -5.45 -37.92
C GLU A 877 0.14 -6.51 -38.94
N GLU A 878 1.08 -7.10 -39.69
CA GLU A 878 0.78 -8.10 -40.71
C GLU A 878 0.21 -9.39 -40.11
N ASP A 879 0.85 -9.90 -39.06
CA ASP A 879 0.43 -11.13 -38.38
C ASP A 879 -0.91 -10.94 -37.66
N ALA A 880 -1.16 -9.75 -37.12
CA ALA A 880 -2.44 -9.39 -36.54
C ALA A 880 -3.58 -9.36 -37.58
N ILE A 881 -3.32 -8.86 -38.79
CA ILE A 881 -4.30 -8.88 -39.89
C ILE A 881 -4.58 -10.32 -40.33
N ARG A 882 -3.54 -11.16 -40.49
CA ARG A 882 -3.71 -12.59 -40.83
C ARG A 882 -4.54 -13.32 -39.77
N LEU A 883 -4.32 -13.02 -38.49
CA LEU A 883 -5.11 -13.58 -37.41
C LEU A 883 -6.58 -13.16 -37.52
N LEU A 884 -6.85 -11.87 -37.73
CA LEU A 884 -8.20 -11.35 -37.89
C LEU A 884 -8.90 -11.99 -39.10
N GLU A 885 -8.19 -12.16 -40.21
CA GLU A 885 -8.69 -12.87 -41.40
C GLU A 885 -9.08 -14.31 -41.09
N GLY A 886 -8.23 -15.06 -40.37
CA GLY A 886 -8.56 -16.42 -39.92
C GLY A 886 -9.81 -16.46 -39.02
N ILE A 887 -9.94 -15.51 -38.09
CA ILE A 887 -11.12 -15.38 -37.22
C ILE A 887 -12.40 -15.11 -38.05
N MET A 888 -12.31 -14.31 -39.11
CA MET A 888 -13.43 -14.04 -40.02
C MET A 888 -13.86 -15.32 -40.77
N GLU A 889 -12.91 -16.10 -41.26
CA GLU A 889 -13.17 -17.35 -42.00
C GLU A 889 -13.76 -18.44 -41.09
N ASP A 890 -13.25 -18.59 -39.87
CA ASP A 890 -13.78 -19.52 -38.88
C ASP A 890 -15.22 -19.17 -38.48
N SER A 891 -15.53 -17.89 -38.39
CA SER A 891 -16.88 -17.41 -38.04
C SER A 891 -17.93 -17.75 -39.10
N LEU A 892 -17.52 -17.88 -40.37
CA LEU A 892 -18.41 -18.21 -41.49
C LEU A 892 -18.52 -19.71 -41.77
N THR A 893 -17.44 -20.47 -41.53
CA THR A 893 -17.38 -21.91 -41.77
C THR A 893 -17.87 -22.75 -40.60
N GLY A 894 -17.96 -22.15 -39.40
CA GLY A 894 -18.50 -22.79 -38.20
C GLY A 894 -19.93 -23.30 -38.42
N PHE A 895 -20.10 -24.62 -38.46
CA PHE A 895 -21.42 -25.28 -38.51
C PHE A 895 -22.19 -25.21 -37.17
N MET A 896 -21.47 -25.02 -36.06
CA MET A 896 -22.01 -25.07 -34.68
C MET A 896 -22.83 -23.83 -34.25
N PRO A 897 -22.44 -22.58 -34.57
CA PRO A 897 -23.19 -21.38 -34.20
C PRO A 897 -24.62 -21.36 -34.72
N VAL A 898 -24.86 -21.83 -35.95
CA VAL A 898 -26.21 -21.85 -36.58
C VAL A 898 -27.16 -22.83 -35.88
N MET A 899 -26.65 -23.98 -35.40
CA MET A 899 -27.45 -24.94 -34.63
C MET A 899 -27.75 -24.41 -33.23
N ILE A 900 -26.79 -23.74 -32.59
CA ILE A 900 -26.95 -23.14 -31.26
C ILE A 900 -27.88 -21.92 -31.31
N ASP A 901 -27.82 -21.11 -32.37
CA ASP A 901 -28.72 -19.96 -32.57
C ASP A 901 -30.19 -20.39 -32.72
N ARG A 902 -30.45 -21.52 -33.40
CA ARG A 902 -31.80 -22.11 -33.47
C ARG A 902 -32.28 -22.65 -32.12
N LEU A 903 -31.39 -23.26 -31.33
CA LEU A 903 -31.70 -23.73 -29.98
C LEU A 903 -31.94 -22.56 -29.00
N HIS A 904 -31.17 -21.48 -29.15
CA HIS A 904 -31.33 -20.26 -28.36
C HIS A 904 -32.63 -19.52 -28.71
N ALA A 905 -32.95 -19.39 -29.99
CA ALA A 905 -34.23 -18.83 -30.44
C ALA A 905 -35.42 -19.66 -29.92
N PHE A 906 -35.29 -20.99 -29.88
CA PHE A 906 -36.29 -21.89 -29.30
C PHE A 906 -36.43 -21.70 -27.78
N THR A 907 -35.32 -21.55 -27.05
CA THR A 907 -35.34 -21.32 -25.59
C THR A 907 -35.80 -19.92 -25.20
N GLN A 908 -35.53 -18.89 -26.01
CA GLN A 908 -36.12 -17.55 -25.85
C GLN A 908 -37.64 -17.58 -26.12
N ALA A 909 -38.09 -18.29 -27.16
CA ALA A 909 -39.51 -18.48 -27.45
C ALA A 909 -40.27 -19.25 -26.35
N LEU A 910 -39.57 -20.05 -25.54
CA LEU A 910 -40.09 -20.72 -24.35
C LEU A 910 -40.11 -19.84 -23.08
N ARG A 911 -39.36 -18.73 -23.08
CA ARG A 911 -39.32 -17.73 -21.98
C ARG A 911 -40.29 -16.56 -22.19
N THR A 912 -40.74 -16.32 -23.42
CA THR A 912 -41.88 -15.45 -23.76
C THR A 912 -43.21 -16.18 -23.62
#